data_AF-A0A9W4IA74-F1
#
_entry.id   AF-A0A9W4IA74-F1
#
_cell.length_a   1.000
_cell.length_b   1.000
_cell.length_c   1.000
_cell.angle_alpha   90.00
_cell.angle_beta   90.00
_cell.angle_gamma   90.00
#
_symmetry.space_group_name_H-M   'P 1'
#
loop_
_entity.id
_entity.type
_entity.pdbx_description
1 polymer ?
#
loop_
_entity_poly.entity_id
_entity_poly.type
_entity_poly.pdbx_seq_one_letter_code
_entity_poly.pdbx_strand_id
1 'polypeptide(L)'
;MRFSIELLLLSIFLFISPIAAIGTSCFKVVSALVGRPTHLFNKFQSEICDAGCQPTVPHWDLWTRNNTFVPAVRSLMHRMNVPHKEEALLQMGDDVALTIKKSCGPMLGGGTHICSDAETLAGFGNCFKRNFLKASIKHLPTLIPMASEDSCKEQLRFLEGDELWEVTIPQNMRDYAKSIISNRTHRLSGIKRRHSYLRERTARPRLGDDEPEPHLSYIPAHHAVISHPSSMAFATHFRPLRPKSRPFQLRHASQFQPLVPPSPSSLGKPTAAKTYTRTRKWLRRFFYASLVTGVAYGIDSQFYASSLTRTARTFSLGLLVAIDYKINFRPNPPLASSIAAVHARNAERLSDLLRHNGGLYLKMGQAIAMQSAILPPEFQHMFSRMFDDAPQNEWKDVEKVIREDFGKSPEEVFGVSFTGESGKGVMERKARASASVAQVHWARLQDGSEVAIKIQKREIVQQLAWDLWAFKVVTFIYSKVFDIPFYSLVPYISERLSLETDFVNEADNSENMAKLVAGEPRLRDRVYIPRVYRELSSSRVMTAEWVEGVRLWDKQAITRPWRGGWRQGSPGCHGTALDQPGSLENHRPRAGKLKPERDYWRGNNNRGGLGLSLKEVMTTMVDLFSAQMFLWGHVHCDPHPGNIFIRRKPNGQPELVLIDHGLYIHMEPGFRHQYARFWKALLTFDNRTLGEIVKGWGVTNPDIFASATLMRPYSGGDMSTQRGIKGLSKSQRAERHYEMQQAARKAIRDILGDETKWPQELIFIGRNLRIVQGNNQFLGSPVNRVKITGIWASRALIESPDLSLVEKMRNLGRHCVFRMVLFTTDIFFYFTKVRQFLRLGGGMEDDLEAQMQVMAKDMGSAAFYGANEVAKEHLVQQIRQACERFGFFQLINHGIPADIQAAVLKHSTDFFSLPTEVKERYDQDIGGYNRGYERLRSQNFEKRTKGDLKEGFYLGKDVPADDDYVLRGRFGQGPNKYPAEVTAPDEFKRVMDQYHDLMVDLGVSILQVLAQTLSLDKSVFGDFYDYPVSILRLLHYPPQEGSTDLERGIGAHTDFGAVTMLLQDETGGLQVWNNVTSDWVDVTPVSGAYVVNLGNMMMQWTNDRYLSNLHRVINKSGKERFSVPFFLSGNPDFTIRCLPNCEDPVLGAKHPPVTVHEWMVGRYADTYGTSEGIGEMRRHSCQVVYGSSDVNLL
;
A
#
# COMPACT_ATOMS: atom_id res chain seq x y z
N MET A 1 -31.34 -16.16 22.01
CA MET A 1 -31.14 -15.63 20.64
C MET A 1 -29.67 -15.33 20.34
N ARG A 2 -29.02 -14.24 20.81
CA ARG A 2 -27.64 -13.88 20.38
C ARG A 2 -26.64 -15.06 20.40
N PHE A 3 -26.53 -15.76 21.53
CA PHE A 3 -25.64 -16.93 21.69
C PHE A 3 -25.89 -18.06 20.66
N SER A 4 -27.16 -18.25 20.26
CA SER A 4 -27.55 -19.25 19.24
C SER A 4 -27.13 -18.83 17.82
N ILE A 5 -27.07 -17.53 17.55
CA ILE A 5 -26.63 -16.95 16.26
C ILE A 5 -25.11 -17.00 16.16
N GLU A 6 -24.39 -16.72 17.25
CA GLU A 6 -22.93 -16.87 17.32
C GLU A 6 -22.49 -18.32 17.06
N LEU A 7 -23.18 -19.31 17.65
CA LEU A 7 -22.91 -20.74 17.40
C LEU A 7 -23.23 -21.16 15.95
N LEU A 8 -24.28 -20.59 15.35
CA LEU A 8 -24.67 -20.84 13.96
C LEU A 8 -23.63 -20.23 12.99
N LEU A 9 -23.17 -19.01 13.25
CA LEU A 9 -22.12 -18.37 12.46
C LEU A 9 -20.78 -19.11 12.58
N LEU A 10 -20.40 -19.57 13.78
CA LEU A 10 -19.18 -20.34 13.97
C LEU A 10 -19.20 -21.67 13.20
N SER A 11 -20.34 -22.36 13.21
CA SER A 11 -20.51 -23.62 12.47
C SER A 11 -20.59 -23.41 10.95
N ILE A 12 -21.17 -22.31 10.47
CA ILE A 12 -21.10 -21.91 9.05
C ILE A 12 -19.65 -21.58 8.63
N PHE A 13 -18.89 -20.87 9.48
CA PHE A 13 -17.49 -20.52 9.21
C PHE A 13 -16.59 -21.77 9.07
N LEU A 14 -16.82 -22.78 9.92
CA LEU A 14 -16.12 -24.06 9.88
C LEU A 14 -16.51 -24.96 8.69
N PHE A 15 -17.69 -24.77 8.08
CA PHE A 15 -18.15 -25.56 6.93
C PHE A 15 -17.78 -24.97 5.56
N ILE A 16 -17.28 -23.73 5.50
CA ILE A 16 -16.99 -23.00 4.24
C ILE A 16 -15.47 -22.74 4.07
N SER A 17 -14.70 -22.72 5.15
CA SER A 17 -13.24 -22.66 5.12
C SER A 17 -12.62 -24.03 4.78
N PRO A 18 -11.43 -24.14 4.16
CA PRO A 18 -10.75 -25.42 3.85
C PRO A 18 -10.21 -26.18 5.10
N ILE A 19 -10.86 -26.06 6.26
CA ILE A 19 -10.48 -26.66 7.54
C ILE A 19 -11.18 -28.02 7.70
N ALA A 20 -11.06 -28.88 6.67
CA ALA A 20 -11.65 -30.23 6.66
C ALA A 20 -10.81 -31.28 7.43
N ALA A 21 -9.83 -30.84 8.22
CA ALA A 21 -8.77 -31.68 8.80
C ALA A 21 -8.71 -31.71 10.35
N ILE A 22 -9.60 -31.02 11.06
CA ILE A 22 -9.68 -31.13 12.53
C ILE A 22 -10.36 -32.45 12.90
N GLY A 23 -9.60 -33.36 13.50
CA GLY A 23 -10.07 -34.69 13.88
C GLY A 23 -10.98 -34.70 15.13
N THR A 24 -11.54 -35.88 15.39
CA THR A 24 -12.54 -36.08 16.45
C THR A 24 -11.97 -36.02 17.87
N SER A 25 -10.67 -36.29 18.05
CA SER A 25 -10.01 -36.26 19.36
C SER A 25 -9.78 -34.83 19.84
N CYS A 26 -9.52 -33.89 18.93
CA CYS A 26 -9.34 -32.48 19.29
C CYS A 26 -10.59 -31.87 19.96
N PHE A 27 -11.80 -32.24 19.51
CA PHE A 27 -13.05 -31.84 20.17
C PHE A 27 -13.21 -32.46 21.57
N LYS A 28 -12.68 -33.66 21.81
CA LYS A 28 -12.68 -34.30 23.14
C LYS A 28 -11.73 -33.61 24.11
N VAL A 29 -10.53 -33.19 23.66
CA VAL A 29 -9.57 -32.42 24.47
C VAL A 29 -10.23 -31.16 25.05
N VAL A 30 -10.92 -30.38 24.20
CA VAL A 30 -11.65 -29.19 24.65
C VAL A 30 -12.76 -29.54 25.64
N SER A 31 -13.50 -30.63 25.42
CA SER A 31 -14.54 -31.12 26.34
C SER A 31 -13.97 -31.51 27.71
N ALA A 32 -12.83 -32.19 27.74
CA ALA A 32 -12.15 -32.61 28.98
C ALA A 32 -11.65 -31.40 29.79
N LEU A 33 -11.00 -30.43 29.12
CA LEU A 33 -10.52 -29.19 29.75
C LEU A 33 -11.65 -28.33 30.33
N VAL A 34 -12.84 -28.34 29.73
CA VAL A 34 -14.01 -27.58 30.21
C VAL A 34 -14.76 -28.32 31.34
N GLY A 35 -14.69 -29.65 31.39
CA GLY A 35 -15.35 -30.46 32.43
C GLY A 35 -14.61 -30.53 33.76
N ARG A 36 -13.27 -30.68 33.75
CA ARG A 36 -12.45 -30.92 34.95
C ARG A 36 -12.38 -29.76 35.99
N PRO A 37 -12.58 -28.45 35.70
CA PRO A 37 -12.43 -27.39 36.70
C PRO A 37 -13.32 -27.53 37.94
N THR A 38 -14.50 -28.17 37.84
CA THR A 38 -15.34 -28.45 39.02
C THR A 38 -14.64 -29.39 40.01
N HIS A 39 -13.89 -30.37 39.50
CA HIS A 39 -13.12 -31.28 40.34
C HIS A 39 -11.93 -30.57 41.01
N LEU A 40 -11.25 -29.70 40.26
CA LEU A 40 -10.12 -28.89 40.75
C LEU A 40 -10.53 -28.00 41.94
N PHE A 41 -11.67 -27.32 41.87
CA PHE A 41 -12.15 -26.48 42.98
C PHE A 41 -12.58 -27.30 44.22
N ASN A 42 -13.11 -28.51 44.04
CA ASN A 42 -13.42 -29.40 45.17
C ASN A 42 -12.14 -29.84 45.91
N LYS A 43 -11.09 -30.24 45.18
CA LYS A 43 -9.78 -30.56 45.79
C LYS A 43 -9.15 -29.33 46.45
N PHE A 44 -9.32 -28.14 45.88
CA PHE A 44 -8.83 -26.90 46.46
C PHE A 44 -9.49 -26.56 47.81
N GLN A 45 -10.81 -26.80 47.96
CA GLN A 45 -11.49 -26.70 49.25
C GLN A 45 -10.81 -27.63 50.28
N SER A 46 -10.72 -28.93 49.98
CA SER A 46 -10.25 -29.93 50.95
C SER A 46 -8.76 -29.82 51.31
N GLU A 47 -7.89 -29.45 50.36
CA GLU A 47 -6.44 -29.45 50.55
C GLU A 47 -5.89 -28.09 50.99
N ILE A 48 -6.60 -26.98 50.73
CA ILE A 48 -6.16 -25.61 51.07
C ILE A 48 -7.09 -24.94 52.08
N CYS A 49 -8.39 -24.84 51.78
CA CYS A 49 -9.32 -24.08 52.61
C CYS A 49 -9.59 -24.79 53.96
N ASP A 50 -9.88 -26.09 53.92
CA ASP A 50 -10.13 -26.93 55.11
C ASP A 50 -8.85 -27.13 55.94
N ALA A 51 -7.66 -27.00 55.31
CA ALA A 51 -6.36 -26.92 55.98
C ALA A 51 -6.09 -25.54 56.64
N GLY A 52 -7.09 -24.65 56.71
CA GLY A 52 -7.01 -23.35 57.38
C GLY A 52 -6.20 -22.29 56.63
N CYS A 53 -5.88 -22.50 55.35
CA CYS A 53 -5.12 -21.54 54.55
C CYS A 53 -6.04 -20.51 53.89
N GLN A 54 -5.62 -19.24 53.95
CA GLN A 54 -6.37 -18.09 53.41
C GLN A 54 -5.55 -17.39 52.31
N PRO A 55 -5.54 -17.92 51.07
CA PRO A 55 -4.80 -17.34 49.96
C PRO A 55 -5.53 -16.15 49.33
N THR A 56 -4.78 -15.13 48.90
CA THR A 56 -5.28 -14.06 48.02
C THR A 56 -5.08 -14.45 46.55
N VAL A 57 -5.88 -13.89 45.63
CA VAL A 57 -5.76 -14.17 44.18
C VAL A 57 -4.33 -13.99 43.68
N PRO A 58 -3.62 -12.86 43.92
CA PRO A 58 -2.30 -12.66 43.34
C PRO A 58 -1.25 -13.67 43.83
N HIS A 59 -1.38 -14.19 45.06
CA HIS A 59 -0.46 -15.18 45.61
C HIS A 59 -0.75 -16.59 45.08
N TRP A 60 -2.03 -16.96 45.02
CA TRP A 60 -2.46 -18.23 44.45
C TRP A 60 -2.15 -18.36 42.96
N ASP A 61 -2.41 -17.28 42.20
CA ASP A 61 -2.13 -17.10 40.78
C ASP A 61 -0.64 -17.36 40.47
N LEU A 62 0.26 -16.60 41.11
CA LEU A 62 1.71 -16.73 40.93
C LEU A 62 2.24 -18.11 41.35
N TRP A 63 1.77 -18.64 42.48
CA TRP A 63 2.24 -19.93 42.98
C TRP A 63 1.76 -21.09 42.10
N THR A 64 0.47 -21.14 41.75
CA THR A 64 -0.12 -22.22 40.91
C THR A 64 0.47 -22.20 39.51
N ARG A 65 0.75 -21.01 38.95
CA ARG A 65 1.49 -20.86 37.68
C ARG A 65 2.82 -21.59 37.74
N ASN A 66 3.67 -21.22 38.71
CA ASN A 66 5.07 -21.65 38.73
C ASN A 66 5.26 -23.10 39.23
N ASN A 67 4.40 -23.60 40.12
CA ASN A 67 4.56 -24.91 40.76
C ASN A 67 3.65 -26.00 40.16
N THR A 68 2.63 -25.65 39.38
CA THR A 68 1.68 -26.62 38.82
C THR A 68 1.51 -26.46 37.30
N PHE A 69 1.20 -25.26 36.80
CA PHE A 69 0.93 -25.07 35.38
C PHE A 69 2.19 -25.18 34.50
N VAL A 70 3.24 -24.42 34.79
CA VAL A 70 4.50 -24.44 34.02
C VAL A 70 5.15 -25.83 34.00
N PRO A 71 5.26 -26.58 35.13
CA PRO A 71 5.79 -27.95 35.10
C PRO A 71 4.91 -28.93 34.31
N ALA A 72 3.57 -28.81 34.38
CA ALA A 72 2.67 -29.68 33.64
C ALA A 72 2.74 -29.44 32.12
N VAL A 73 2.82 -28.18 31.67
CA VAL A 73 3.03 -27.84 30.25
C VAL A 73 4.38 -28.38 29.76
N ARG A 74 5.46 -28.19 30.53
CA ARG A 74 6.79 -28.76 30.22
C ARG A 74 6.78 -30.27 30.06
N SER A 75 6.21 -30.98 31.04
CA SER A 75 6.07 -32.44 31.01
C SER A 75 5.27 -32.91 29.79
N LEU A 76 4.18 -32.22 29.44
CA LEU A 76 3.37 -32.54 28.27
C LEU A 76 4.13 -32.29 26.94
N MET A 77 4.81 -31.14 26.79
CA MET A 77 5.58 -30.84 25.57
C MET A 77 6.77 -31.79 25.38
N HIS A 78 7.41 -32.22 26.47
CA HIS A 78 8.46 -33.24 26.43
C HIS A 78 7.90 -34.63 26.10
N ARG A 79 6.77 -35.05 26.69
CA ARG A 79 6.09 -36.33 26.32
C ARG A 79 5.62 -36.33 24.85
N MET A 80 5.26 -35.16 24.30
CA MET A 80 4.85 -34.99 22.89
C MET A 80 6.01 -34.74 21.89
N ASN A 81 7.26 -34.63 22.35
CA ASN A 81 8.44 -34.30 21.53
C ASN A 81 8.29 -33.02 20.65
N VAL A 82 7.66 -31.96 21.19
CA VAL A 82 7.43 -30.68 20.48
C VAL A 82 7.75 -29.46 21.37
N PRO A 83 9.00 -29.28 21.83
CA PRO A 83 9.37 -28.22 22.78
C PRO A 83 9.06 -26.80 22.28
N HIS A 84 9.14 -26.56 20.96
CA HIS A 84 8.79 -25.28 20.32
C HIS A 84 7.31 -24.85 20.49
N LYS A 85 6.46 -25.66 21.13
CA LYS A 85 5.05 -25.33 21.45
C LYS A 85 4.83 -24.94 22.92
N GLU A 86 5.86 -25.00 23.77
CA GLU A 86 5.77 -24.60 25.18
C GLU A 86 5.34 -23.13 25.33
N GLU A 87 6.05 -22.21 24.67
CA GLU A 87 5.84 -20.77 24.85
C GLU A 87 4.42 -20.31 24.51
N ALA A 88 3.83 -20.84 23.43
CA ALA A 88 2.46 -20.51 23.04
C ALA A 88 1.41 -20.98 24.07
N LEU A 89 1.65 -22.12 24.74
CA LEU A 89 0.78 -22.64 25.81
C LEU A 89 1.00 -21.89 27.13
N LEU A 90 2.24 -21.48 27.43
CA LEU A 90 2.53 -20.63 28.58
C LEU A 90 1.92 -19.23 28.43
N GLN A 91 2.08 -18.60 27.27
CA GLN A 91 1.49 -17.29 26.97
C GLN A 91 -0.05 -17.32 26.99
N MET A 92 -0.67 -18.40 26.49
CA MET A 92 -2.10 -18.64 26.65
C MET A 92 -2.50 -18.74 28.13
N GLY A 93 -1.72 -19.44 28.95
CA GLY A 93 -1.94 -19.53 30.41
C GLY A 93 -1.86 -18.18 31.12
N ASP A 94 -0.92 -17.34 30.70
CA ASP A 94 -0.71 -15.99 31.27
C ASP A 94 -1.84 -15.03 30.87
N ASP A 95 -2.30 -15.07 29.62
CA ASP A 95 -3.47 -14.30 29.17
C ASP A 95 -4.77 -14.76 29.87
N VAL A 96 -4.92 -16.06 30.11
CA VAL A 96 -6.00 -16.65 30.91
C VAL A 96 -5.94 -16.15 32.36
N ALA A 97 -4.77 -16.21 32.99
CA ALA A 97 -4.52 -15.74 34.36
C ALA A 97 -4.84 -14.25 34.52
N LEU A 98 -4.30 -13.39 33.63
CA LEU A 98 -4.59 -11.95 33.59
C LEU A 98 -6.09 -11.67 33.39
N THR A 99 -6.76 -12.42 32.52
CA THR A 99 -8.20 -12.27 32.27
C THR A 99 -9.01 -12.63 33.52
N ILE A 100 -8.66 -13.70 34.23
CA ILE A 100 -9.33 -14.14 35.47
C ILE A 100 -9.05 -13.15 36.61
N LYS A 101 -7.81 -12.72 36.79
CA LYS A 101 -7.39 -11.71 37.78
C LYS A 101 -8.16 -10.40 37.61
N LYS A 102 -8.34 -9.93 36.36
CA LYS A 102 -9.09 -8.71 36.02
C LYS A 102 -10.62 -8.87 36.12
N SER A 103 -11.16 -10.05 35.81
CA SER A 103 -12.62 -10.26 35.70
C SER A 103 -13.27 -10.85 36.95
N CYS A 104 -12.51 -11.60 37.75
CA CYS A 104 -12.97 -12.33 38.94
C CYS A 104 -12.33 -11.82 40.23
N GLY A 105 -11.12 -11.23 40.16
CA GLY A 105 -10.48 -10.57 41.31
C GLY A 105 -11.36 -9.51 42.00
N PRO A 106 -12.11 -8.65 41.28
CA PRO A 106 -13.02 -7.68 41.90
C PRO A 106 -14.18 -8.29 42.71
N MET A 107 -14.48 -9.57 42.56
CA MET A 107 -15.50 -10.26 43.37
C MET A 107 -15.02 -10.51 44.81
N LEU A 108 -13.72 -10.38 45.09
CA LEU A 108 -13.10 -10.66 46.39
C LEU A 108 -12.84 -9.37 47.21
N GLY A 109 -13.81 -8.45 47.17
CA GLY A 109 -14.02 -7.41 48.18
C GLY A 109 -12.87 -6.45 48.48
N GLY A 110 -11.84 -6.36 47.62
CA GLY A 110 -10.62 -5.58 47.89
C GLY A 110 -9.73 -6.13 49.01
N GLY A 111 -10.01 -7.33 49.52
CA GLY A 111 -9.26 -7.90 50.65
C GLY A 111 -9.69 -9.28 51.15
N THR A 112 -10.82 -9.85 50.70
CA THR A 112 -11.21 -11.21 51.12
C THR A 112 -10.35 -12.27 50.43
N HIS A 113 -10.05 -13.32 51.19
CA HIS A 113 -9.29 -14.48 50.71
C HIS A 113 -10.20 -15.45 49.95
N ILE A 114 -9.64 -16.25 49.04
CA ILE A 114 -10.42 -17.18 48.19
C ILE A 114 -11.23 -18.20 49.02
N CYS A 115 -10.73 -18.51 50.23
CA CYS A 115 -11.36 -19.40 51.22
C CYS A 115 -12.10 -18.62 52.33
N SER A 116 -12.71 -17.46 52.06
CA SER A 116 -13.47 -16.71 53.09
C SER A 116 -14.72 -17.46 53.56
N ASP A 117 -15.44 -18.04 52.61
CA ASP A 117 -16.72 -18.71 52.79
C ASP A 117 -17.06 -19.51 51.51
N ALA A 118 -18.04 -20.42 51.61
CA ALA A 118 -18.38 -21.34 50.53
C ALA A 118 -19.09 -20.66 49.32
N GLU A 119 -19.80 -19.55 49.54
CA GLU A 119 -20.51 -18.84 48.46
C GLU A 119 -19.52 -18.04 47.61
N THR A 120 -18.57 -17.36 48.25
CA THR A 120 -17.44 -16.67 47.61
C THR A 120 -16.58 -17.63 46.79
N LEU A 121 -16.23 -18.81 47.32
CA LEU A 121 -15.47 -19.80 46.55
C LEU A 121 -16.27 -20.30 45.33
N ALA A 122 -17.57 -20.58 45.50
CA ALA A 122 -18.43 -21.00 44.40
C ALA A 122 -18.60 -19.90 43.33
N GLY A 123 -18.73 -18.64 43.75
CA GLY A 123 -18.78 -17.46 42.89
C GLY A 123 -17.50 -17.27 42.09
N PHE A 124 -16.34 -17.33 42.75
CA PHE A 124 -15.03 -17.26 42.10
C PHE A 124 -14.83 -18.41 41.12
N GLY A 125 -15.14 -19.66 41.52
CA GLY A 125 -15.04 -20.84 40.66
C GLY A 125 -15.93 -20.79 39.42
N ASN A 126 -17.13 -20.22 39.53
CA ASN A 126 -18.03 -20.00 38.38
C ASN A 126 -17.53 -18.87 37.47
N CYS A 127 -16.97 -17.78 38.03
CA CYS A 127 -16.33 -16.74 37.24
C CYS A 127 -15.08 -17.25 36.51
N PHE A 128 -14.26 -18.06 37.17
CA PHE A 128 -13.09 -18.74 36.60
C PHE A 128 -13.48 -19.57 35.38
N LYS A 129 -14.43 -20.50 35.52
CA LYS A 129 -14.94 -21.37 34.43
C LYS A 129 -15.37 -20.56 33.20
N ARG A 130 -16.15 -19.49 33.41
CA ARG A 130 -16.68 -18.65 32.33
C ARG A 130 -15.59 -17.88 31.58
N ASN A 131 -14.60 -17.34 32.30
CA ASN A 131 -13.54 -16.54 31.69
C ASN A 131 -12.40 -17.39 31.11
N PHE A 132 -12.10 -18.54 31.70
CA PHE A 132 -11.19 -19.55 31.15
C PHE A 132 -11.61 -19.96 29.73
N LEU A 133 -12.87 -20.36 29.53
CA LEU A 133 -13.38 -20.71 28.20
C LEU A 133 -13.30 -19.55 27.21
N LYS A 134 -13.65 -18.33 27.64
CA LYS A 134 -13.61 -17.12 26.81
C LYS A 134 -12.19 -16.77 26.37
N ALA A 135 -11.21 -16.88 27.26
CA ALA A 135 -9.80 -16.67 26.96
C ALA A 135 -9.27 -17.78 26.04
N SER A 136 -9.56 -19.05 26.30
CA SER A 136 -9.13 -20.15 25.44
C SER A 136 -9.64 -20.05 23.99
N ILE A 137 -10.82 -19.47 23.78
CA ILE A 137 -11.35 -19.17 22.43
C ILE A 137 -10.55 -18.06 21.71
N LYS A 138 -9.93 -17.12 22.45
CA LYS A 138 -9.07 -16.05 21.87
C LYS A 138 -7.82 -16.62 21.19
N HIS A 139 -7.21 -17.65 21.77
CA HIS A 139 -5.98 -18.28 21.24
C HIS A 139 -6.27 -19.44 20.27
N LEU A 140 -7.54 -19.80 20.07
CA LEU A 140 -7.95 -20.87 19.17
C LEU A 140 -7.42 -20.71 17.73
N PRO A 141 -7.31 -19.50 17.13
CA PRO A 141 -6.70 -19.33 15.80
C PRO A 141 -5.21 -19.67 15.73
N THR A 142 -4.47 -19.54 16.84
CA THR A 142 -3.05 -19.94 16.95
C THR A 142 -2.91 -21.45 17.13
N LEU A 143 -3.86 -22.06 17.85
CA LEU A 143 -3.82 -23.49 18.21
C LEU A 143 -4.39 -24.41 17.09
N ILE A 144 -5.40 -23.95 16.34
CA ILE A 144 -6.06 -24.72 15.27
C ILE A 144 -5.06 -25.20 14.19
N PRO A 145 -4.15 -24.37 13.64
CA PRO A 145 -3.16 -24.81 12.65
C PRO A 145 -2.17 -25.86 13.17
N MET A 146 -2.05 -26.00 14.50
CA MET A 146 -1.09 -26.90 15.16
C MET A 146 -1.71 -28.22 15.65
N ALA A 147 -3.03 -28.40 15.50
CA ALA A 147 -3.81 -29.48 16.10
C ALA A 147 -3.96 -30.71 15.17
N SER A 148 -2.93 -31.56 15.11
CA SER A 148 -3.05 -32.87 14.46
C SER A 148 -3.85 -33.85 15.34
N GLU A 149 -4.62 -34.76 14.73
CA GLU A 149 -5.46 -35.72 15.48
C GLU A 149 -4.62 -36.60 16.43
N ASP A 150 -3.37 -36.90 16.11
CA ASP A 150 -2.46 -37.65 16.99
C ASP A 150 -1.91 -36.80 18.15
N SER A 151 -1.63 -35.51 17.92
CA SER A 151 -1.34 -34.57 19.01
C SER A 151 -2.53 -34.49 19.98
N CYS A 152 -3.75 -34.44 19.44
CA CYS A 152 -4.97 -34.41 20.22
C CYS A 152 -5.27 -35.72 20.98
N LYS A 153 -4.88 -36.89 20.45
CA LYS A 153 -4.97 -38.18 21.18
C LYS A 153 -4.05 -38.20 22.40
N GLU A 154 -2.82 -37.72 22.26
CA GLU A 154 -1.85 -37.76 23.37
C GLU A 154 -2.18 -36.72 24.45
N GLN A 155 -2.62 -35.52 24.04
CA GLN A 155 -3.20 -34.54 24.96
C GLN A 155 -4.42 -35.10 25.70
N LEU A 156 -5.30 -35.84 25.01
CA LEU A 156 -6.47 -36.46 25.64
C LEU A 156 -6.05 -37.52 26.67
N ARG A 157 -5.10 -38.41 26.34
CA ARG A 157 -4.54 -39.40 27.29
C ARG A 157 -3.98 -38.74 28.55
N PHE A 158 -3.21 -37.67 28.40
CA PHE A 158 -2.63 -36.94 29.53
C PHE A 158 -3.70 -36.25 30.40
N LEU A 159 -4.78 -35.74 29.80
CA LEU A 159 -5.88 -35.09 30.52
C LEU A 159 -6.91 -36.07 31.10
N GLU A 160 -7.01 -37.28 30.56
CA GLU A 160 -7.85 -38.36 31.08
C GLU A 160 -7.15 -39.15 32.21
N GLY A 161 -5.82 -39.12 32.30
CA GLY A 161 -5.03 -39.82 33.32
C GLY A 161 -5.10 -39.21 34.74
N ASP A 162 -5.24 -40.07 35.74
CA ASP A 162 -5.41 -39.68 37.15
C ASP A 162 -4.10 -39.17 37.82
N GLU A 163 -2.92 -39.47 37.23
CA GLU A 163 -1.59 -38.98 37.67
C GLU A 163 -1.59 -37.46 37.90
N LEU A 164 -2.22 -36.70 37.01
CA LEU A 164 -2.28 -35.24 37.09
C LEU A 164 -3.31 -34.77 38.13
N TRP A 165 -4.52 -35.33 38.11
CA TRP A 165 -5.69 -34.79 38.83
C TRP A 165 -5.86 -35.31 40.26
N GLU A 166 -5.42 -36.53 40.56
CA GLU A 166 -5.54 -37.15 41.89
C GLU A 166 -4.23 -37.10 42.68
N VAL A 167 -3.09 -37.19 41.99
CA VAL A 167 -1.76 -37.23 42.63
C VAL A 167 -1.06 -35.87 42.55
N THR A 168 -0.69 -35.43 41.35
CA THR A 168 0.22 -34.28 41.15
C THR A 168 -0.39 -32.97 41.67
N ILE A 169 -1.58 -32.59 41.18
CA ILE A 169 -2.19 -31.32 41.57
C ILE A 169 -2.54 -31.28 43.08
N PRO A 170 -3.18 -32.31 43.67
CA PRO A 170 -3.45 -32.32 45.11
C PRO A 170 -2.18 -32.36 45.98
N GLN A 171 -1.12 -33.04 45.55
CA GLN A 171 0.14 -33.04 46.29
C GLN A 171 0.77 -31.64 46.35
N ASN A 172 0.85 -30.96 45.21
CA ASN A 172 1.37 -29.59 45.17
C ASN A 172 0.52 -28.65 46.06
N MET A 173 -0.81 -28.83 46.09
CA MET A 173 -1.69 -28.10 47.01
C MET A 173 -1.35 -28.37 48.49
N ARG A 174 -1.19 -29.64 48.89
CA ARG A 174 -0.80 -30.00 50.27
C ARG A 174 0.54 -29.37 50.68
N ASP A 175 1.51 -29.32 49.77
CA ASP A 175 2.83 -28.74 50.06
C ASP A 175 2.80 -27.20 50.09
N TYR A 176 1.94 -26.55 49.30
CA TYR A 176 1.61 -25.13 49.48
C TYR A 176 1.02 -24.85 50.87
N ALA A 177 0.02 -25.62 51.31
CA ALA A 177 -0.60 -25.45 52.62
C ALA A 177 0.44 -25.54 53.76
N LYS A 178 1.31 -26.56 53.73
CA LYS A 178 2.45 -26.70 54.67
C LYS A 178 3.36 -25.46 54.66
N SER A 179 3.69 -24.93 53.48
CA SER A 179 4.57 -23.75 53.35
C SER A 179 3.97 -22.47 53.95
N ILE A 180 2.64 -22.29 53.86
CA ILE A 180 1.91 -21.18 54.45
C ILE A 180 1.88 -21.30 55.98
N ILE A 181 1.59 -22.51 56.49
CA ILE A 181 1.49 -22.78 57.93
C ILE A 181 2.86 -22.61 58.62
N SER A 182 3.93 -23.13 58.02
CA SER A 182 5.32 -22.97 58.51
C SER A 182 5.75 -21.50 58.64
N ASN A 183 5.34 -20.65 57.68
CA ASN A 183 5.65 -19.21 57.74
C ASN A 183 4.90 -18.47 58.86
N ARG A 184 3.75 -18.97 59.35
CA ARG A 184 3.07 -18.39 60.53
C ARG A 184 3.82 -18.69 61.83
N THR A 185 4.32 -19.90 62.04
CA THR A 185 5.07 -20.25 63.26
C THR A 185 6.42 -19.52 63.34
N HIS A 186 7.13 -19.34 62.22
CA HIS A 186 8.37 -18.55 62.20
C HIS A 186 8.20 -17.05 62.51
N ARG A 187 7.04 -16.45 62.22
CA ARG A 187 6.80 -15.04 62.58
C ARG A 187 6.57 -14.84 64.09
N LEU A 188 6.04 -15.83 64.80
CA LEU A 188 5.78 -15.74 66.25
C LEU A 188 7.06 -15.85 67.10
N SER A 189 8.09 -16.56 66.63
CA SER A 189 9.38 -16.64 67.33
C SER A 189 10.24 -15.38 67.14
N GLY A 190 10.19 -14.73 65.98
CA GLY A 190 10.99 -13.53 65.66
C GLY A 190 10.68 -12.29 66.51
N ILE A 191 9.47 -12.18 67.07
CA ILE A 191 9.02 -10.99 67.81
C ILE A 191 9.75 -10.81 69.16
N LYS A 192 10.32 -11.87 69.74
CA LYS A 192 10.99 -11.83 71.06
C LYS A 192 12.39 -11.18 71.11
N ARG A 193 12.92 -10.62 70.00
CA ARG A 193 14.31 -10.08 69.96
C ARG A 193 14.47 -8.61 69.51
N ARG A 194 13.40 -7.83 69.34
CA ARG A 194 13.50 -6.39 68.97
C ARG A 194 12.49 -5.48 69.69
N HIS A 195 12.58 -5.36 71.01
CA HIS A 195 12.18 -4.15 71.75
C HIS A 195 12.93 -4.07 73.09
N SER A 196 14.13 -3.49 73.05
CA SER A 196 14.96 -3.22 74.23
C SER A 196 15.76 -1.92 74.07
N TYR A 197 15.13 -0.90 73.47
CA TYR A 197 15.60 0.49 73.43
C TYR A 197 14.40 1.43 73.35
N LEU A 198 14.58 2.66 73.86
CA LEU A 198 13.59 3.72 74.02
C LEU A 198 12.45 3.40 75.00
N ARG A 199 12.60 3.95 76.21
CA ARG A 199 11.64 4.02 77.32
C ARG A 199 11.44 5.51 77.65
N GLU A 200 10.34 5.84 78.35
CA GLU A 200 10.04 7.17 78.92
C GLU A 200 9.59 8.22 77.89
N ARG A 201 8.73 9.22 78.19
CA ARG A 201 7.72 9.55 79.24
C ARG A 201 6.87 10.68 78.62
N THR A 202 5.54 10.71 78.66
CA THR A 202 4.63 11.27 79.71
C THR A 202 3.18 11.06 79.21
N ALA A 203 2.21 10.50 79.94
CA ALA A 203 1.45 11.04 81.09
C ALA A 203 0.34 12.08 80.74
N ARG A 204 -0.91 11.59 80.50
CA ARG A 204 -2.27 11.94 81.05
C ARG A 204 -2.61 13.38 81.55
N PRO A 205 -3.90 13.81 81.70
CA PRO A 205 -5.19 13.06 81.64
C PRO A 205 -6.44 13.70 80.93
N ARG A 206 -7.49 12.86 80.75
CA ARG A 206 -8.98 13.06 80.76
C ARG A 206 -9.66 14.44 80.61
N LEU A 207 -10.76 14.45 79.83
CA LEU A 207 -12.19 14.73 80.16
C LEU A 207 -13.03 14.56 78.85
N GLY A 208 -14.33 14.27 78.81
CA GLY A 208 -15.38 13.95 79.80
C GLY A 208 -16.52 13.16 79.12
N ASP A 209 -17.64 12.91 79.80
CA ASP A 209 -18.63 11.86 79.47
C ASP A 209 -19.93 12.33 78.73
N ASP A 210 -20.89 11.40 78.58
CA ASP A 210 -22.35 11.51 78.31
C ASP A 210 -22.94 11.16 76.91
N GLU A 211 -23.95 10.27 76.93
CA GLU A 211 -24.95 9.93 75.90
C GLU A 211 -26.36 10.29 76.46
N PRO A 212 -27.33 10.75 75.63
CA PRO A 212 -28.34 9.80 75.12
C PRO A 212 -29.02 10.16 73.76
N GLU A 213 -29.75 9.20 73.18
CA GLU A 213 -30.79 9.39 72.13
C GLU A 213 -32.13 9.97 72.71
N PRO A 214 -33.23 10.31 71.96
CA PRO A 214 -33.55 10.04 70.55
C PRO A 214 -34.37 11.10 69.73
N HIS A 215 -34.60 10.78 68.43
CA HIS A 215 -35.81 11.04 67.60
C HIS A 215 -36.26 12.46 67.10
N LEU A 216 -37.16 12.41 66.09
CA LEU A 216 -37.93 13.44 65.34
C LEU A 216 -37.14 14.39 64.41
N SER A 217 -37.47 14.66 63.13
CA SER A 217 -38.62 14.47 62.20
C SER A 217 -39.62 15.64 62.02
N TYR A 218 -39.66 16.18 60.78
CA TYR A 218 -40.64 17.11 60.19
C TYR A 218 -40.72 16.76 58.67
N ILE A 219 -41.87 16.49 58.00
CA ILE A 219 -43.09 17.31 57.71
C ILE A 219 -42.92 18.18 56.43
N PRO A 220 -43.89 18.24 55.47
CA PRO A 220 -45.02 17.34 55.17
C PRO A 220 -45.21 17.02 53.65
N ALA A 221 -46.38 16.47 53.28
CA ALA A 221 -46.88 16.33 51.90
C ALA A 221 -48.16 17.17 51.66
N HIS A 222 -48.62 17.33 50.40
CA HIS A 222 -49.92 17.91 50.07
C HIS A 222 -50.53 17.34 48.76
N HIS A 223 -51.79 16.87 48.82
CA HIS A 223 -52.95 17.06 47.91
C HIS A 223 -52.78 17.00 46.35
N ALA A 224 -53.72 16.49 45.52
CA ALA A 224 -55.10 15.97 45.70
C ALA A 224 -55.48 14.96 44.56
N VAL A 225 -56.44 14.01 44.72
CA VAL A 225 -57.86 14.06 44.21
C VAL A 225 -57.97 14.31 42.68
N ILE A 226 -58.60 13.51 41.79
CA ILE A 226 -59.57 12.36 41.85
C ILE A 226 -59.21 11.35 40.67
N SER A 227 -59.88 10.27 40.20
CA SER A 227 -61.29 9.84 40.09
C SER A 227 -61.50 8.28 40.07
N HIS A 228 -62.67 7.82 39.62
CA HIS A 228 -63.19 6.43 39.44
C HIS A 228 -64.23 6.43 38.28
N PRO A 229 -64.89 5.31 37.88
CA PRO A 229 -64.51 3.88 37.84
C PRO A 229 -64.89 3.21 36.48
N SER A 230 -64.63 1.89 36.31
CA SER A 230 -65.56 0.97 35.62
C SER A 230 -65.22 -0.51 35.87
N SER A 231 -66.17 -1.43 35.67
CA SER A 231 -66.08 -2.85 36.06
C SER A 231 -66.74 -3.79 35.05
N MET A 232 -66.31 -5.05 34.93
CA MET A 232 -67.20 -6.25 34.89
C MET A 232 -66.45 -7.59 34.70
N ALA A 233 -67.08 -8.68 35.20
CA ALA A 233 -66.92 -10.13 34.94
C ALA A 233 -65.51 -10.79 35.06
N PHE A 234 -65.26 -11.95 35.69
CA PHE A 234 -65.95 -13.25 35.89
C PHE A 234 -66.01 -14.22 34.68
N ALA A 235 -65.99 -15.53 35.01
CA ALA A 235 -66.14 -16.72 34.16
C ALA A 235 -65.04 -16.98 33.09
N THR A 236 -64.01 -17.82 33.31
CA THR A 236 -63.95 -19.31 33.44
C THR A 236 -64.07 -20.12 32.15
N HIS A 237 -63.12 -21.06 31.96
CA HIS A 237 -63.16 -22.43 31.38
C HIS A 237 -61.74 -22.77 30.86
N PHE A 238 -60.95 -23.73 31.35
CA PHE A 238 -61.15 -25.18 31.60
C PHE A 238 -61.72 -25.93 30.37
N ARG A 239 -61.12 -27.02 29.86
CA ARG A 239 -60.33 -28.09 30.51
C ARG A 239 -59.08 -28.57 29.74
N PRO A 240 -58.17 -29.34 30.40
CA PRO A 240 -56.99 -30.00 29.81
C PRO A 240 -57.28 -31.47 29.42
N LEU A 241 -56.25 -32.31 29.21
CA LEU A 241 -56.10 -33.77 29.50
C LEU A 241 -54.87 -34.30 28.70
N ARG A 242 -54.06 -35.31 29.11
CA ARG A 242 -53.75 -35.91 30.43
C ARG A 242 -52.45 -36.77 30.29
N PRO A 243 -51.52 -36.82 31.26
CA PRO A 243 -50.38 -37.75 31.22
C PRO A 243 -50.74 -39.15 31.78
N LYS A 244 -49.89 -40.15 31.51
CA LYS A 244 -49.87 -41.44 32.24
C LYS A 244 -48.44 -41.91 32.58
N SER A 245 -48.24 -42.24 33.85
CA SER A 245 -47.13 -43.05 34.41
C SER A 245 -47.19 -44.51 33.91
N ARG A 246 -46.27 -45.46 34.19
CA ARG A 246 -45.45 -45.84 35.38
C ARG A 246 -44.50 -47.00 34.89
N PRO A 247 -43.73 -47.77 35.70
CA PRO A 247 -43.40 -47.67 37.13
C PRO A 247 -41.89 -47.83 37.48
N PHE A 248 -41.59 -47.74 38.78
CA PHE A 248 -40.37 -48.29 39.41
C PHE A 248 -40.63 -49.74 39.89
N GLN A 249 -39.56 -50.51 40.13
CA GLN A 249 -39.60 -51.72 40.97
C GLN A 249 -38.41 -51.77 41.95
N LEU A 250 -38.62 -52.43 43.09
CA LEU A 250 -37.67 -52.58 44.19
C LEU A 250 -37.70 -54.03 44.70
N ARG A 251 -36.57 -54.72 44.65
CA ARG A 251 -36.24 -55.96 45.39
C ARG A 251 -34.74 -55.91 45.66
N HIS A 252 -34.33 -55.74 46.92
CA HIS A 252 -34.11 -56.77 47.95
C HIS A 252 -32.77 -57.49 47.80
N ALA A 253 -32.07 -57.63 48.93
CA ALA A 253 -30.70 -58.12 48.99
C ALA A 253 -30.63 -59.65 49.11
N SER A 254 -29.56 -60.23 48.54
CA SER A 254 -29.12 -61.60 48.75
C SER A 254 -27.59 -61.61 48.90
N GLN A 255 -27.05 -62.67 49.48
CA GLN A 255 -25.67 -62.71 49.97
C GLN A 255 -24.61 -62.81 48.85
N PHE A 256 -23.40 -62.37 49.19
CA PHE A 256 -22.24 -62.39 48.30
C PHE A 256 -21.77 -63.83 48.03
N GLN A 257 -21.82 -64.28 46.78
CA GLN A 257 -21.10 -65.46 46.29
C GLN A 257 -20.01 -65.01 45.30
N PRO A 258 -18.79 -65.57 45.36
CA PRO A 258 -17.74 -65.25 44.41
C PRO A 258 -18.08 -65.78 43.01
N LEU A 259 -17.91 -64.93 42.00
CA LEU A 259 -18.21 -65.26 40.60
C LEU A 259 -17.17 -66.22 40.02
N VAL A 260 -17.61 -67.46 39.71
CA VAL A 260 -16.90 -68.36 38.79
C VAL A 260 -17.25 -67.93 37.35
N PRO A 261 -16.27 -67.71 36.45
CA PRO A 261 -16.57 -67.36 35.07
C PRO A 261 -17.24 -68.53 34.33
N PRO A 262 -18.25 -68.29 33.46
CA PRO A 262 -18.93 -69.34 32.72
C PRO A 262 -18.02 -69.96 31.66
N SER A 263 -18.25 -71.23 31.32
CA SER A 263 -17.42 -71.96 30.37
C SER A 263 -17.54 -71.43 28.92
N PRO A 264 -16.49 -71.56 28.07
CA PRO A 264 -16.44 -70.91 26.75
C PRO A 264 -17.58 -71.28 25.79
N SER A 265 -18.21 -72.44 25.97
CA SER A 265 -19.36 -72.90 25.17
C SER A 265 -20.66 -72.10 25.41
N SER A 266 -20.70 -71.22 26.40
CA SER A 266 -21.84 -70.33 26.68
C SER A 266 -21.88 -69.04 25.84
N LEU A 267 -20.81 -68.71 25.11
CA LEU A 267 -20.73 -67.51 24.28
C LEU A 267 -21.45 -67.72 22.93
N GLY A 268 -22.64 -67.13 22.81
CA GLY A 268 -23.41 -67.11 21.56
C GLY A 268 -22.66 -66.44 20.40
N LYS A 269 -22.90 -66.92 19.16
CA LYS A 269 -22.20 -66.44 17.95
C LYS A 269 -22.33 -64.91 17.76
N PRO A 270 -21.24 -64.21 17.39
CA PRO A 270 -21.24 -62.74 17.31
C PRO A 270 -22.18 -62.23 16.21
N THR A 271 -22.98 -61.21 16.54
CA THR A 271 -23.88 -60.55 15.58
C THR A 271 -23.11 -59.55 14.71
N ALA A 272 -23.37 -59.53 13.41
CA ALA A 272 -22.66 -58.67 12.46
C ALA A 272 -22.83 -57.16 12.76
N ALA A 273 -21.76 -56.39 12.57
CA ALA A 273 -21.73 -54.96 12.89
C ALA A 273 -22.67 -54.12 12.01
N LYS A 274 -23.42 -53.19 12.63
CA LYS A 274 -24.35 -52.28 11.92
C LYS A 274 -23.58 -51.25 11.09
N THR A 275 -23.67 -51.34 9.76
CA THR A 275 -23.01 -50.41 8.84
C THR A 275 -23.78 -49.08 8.69
N TYR A 276 -23.14 -47.96 9.03
CA TYR A 276 -23.78 -46.64 9.01
C TYR A 276 -23.87 -46.04 7.61
N THR A 277 -25.04 -46.11 6.98
CA THR A 277 -25.30 -45.59 5.62
C THR A 277 -25.27 -44.06 5.49
N ARG A 278 -25.04 -43.30 6.57
CA ARG A 278 -25.02 -41.82 6.57
C ARG A 278 -23.85 -41.23 5.79
N THR A 279 -22.62 -41.76 5.90
CA THR A 279 -21.45 -41.27 5.15
C THR A 279 -21.65 -41.39 3.64
N ARG A 280 -22.19 -42.52 3.16
CA ARG A 280 -22.49 -42.73 1.73
C ARG A 280 -23.54 -41.74 1.20
N LYS A 281 -24.48 -41.26 2.03
CA LYS A 281 -25.43 -40.19 1.67
C LYS A 281 -24.77 -38.81 1.60
N TRP A 282 -23.81 -38.49 2.48
CA TRP A 282 -23.05 -37.24 2.42
C TRP A 282 -22.06 -37.21 1.25
N LEU A 283 -21.33 -38.30 1.00
CA LEU A 283 -20.50 -38.46 -0.20
C LEU A 283 -21.31 -38.24 -1.49
N ARG A 284 -22.51 -38.85 -1.59
CA ARG A 284 -23.38 -38.65 -2.77
C ARG A 284 -23.89 -37.22 -2.89
N ARG A 285 -24.18 -36.53 -1.78
CA ARG A 285 -24.54 -35.10 -1.77
C ARG A 285 -23.37 -34.21 -2.21
N PHE A 286 -22.17 -34.47 -1.71
CA PHE A 286 -20.96 -33.76 -2.12
C PHE A 286 -20.67 -33.97 -3.60
N PHE A 287 -20.75 -35.21 -4.09
CA PHE A 287 -20.59 -35.54 -5.51
C PHE A 287 -21.61 -34.79 -6.39
N TYR A 288 -22.91 -34.81 -6.04
CA TYR A 288 -23.91 -34.06 -6.80
C TYR A 288 -23.74 -32.54 -6.70
N ALA A 289 -23.34 -32.00 -5.54
CA ALA A 289 -23.05 -30.57 -5.40
C ALA A 289 -21.85 -30.15 -6.25
N SER A 290 -20.75 -30.93 -6.24
CA SER A 290 -19.57 -30.69 -7.08
C SER A 290 -19.88 -30.84 -8.57
N LEU A 291 -20.70 -31.83 -8.96
CA LEU A 291 -21.14 -32.01 -10.34
C LEU A 291 -22.01 -30.83 -10.82
N VAL A 292 -23.01 -30.42 -10.03
CA VAL A 292 -23.86 -29.26 -10.35
C VAL A 292 -23.04 -27.97 -10.41
N THR A 293 -22.09 -27.78 -9.49
CA THR A 293 -21.19 -26.60 -9.48
C THR A 293 -20.25 -26.61 -10.69
N GLY A 294 -19.67 -27.77 -11.05
CA GLY A 294 -18.82 -27.92 -12.22
C GLY A 294 -19.57 -27.70 -13.54
N VAL A 295 -20.80 -28.21 -13.65
CA VAL A 295 -21.69 -27.94 -14.81
C VAL A 295 -22.08 -26.46 -14.87
N ALA A 296 -22.44 -25.84 -13.75
CA ALA A 296 -22.75 -24.41 -13.70
C ALA A 296 -21.53 -23.54 -14.08
N TYR A 297 -20.33 -23.89 -13.63
CA TYR A 297 -19.08 -23.22 -14.01
C TYR A 297 -18.73 -23.42 -15.50
N GLY A 298 -18.95 -24.62 -16.04
CA GLY A 298 -18.83 -24.90 -17.47
C GLY A 298 -19.80 -24.08 -18.32
N ILE A 299 -21.05 -23.93 -17.87
CA ILE A 299 -22.05 -23.09 -18.52
C ILE A 299 -21.67 -21.60 -18.44
N ASP A 300 -21.26 -21.12 -17.26
CA ASP A 300 -20.85 -19.73 -17.04
C ASP A 300 -19.65 -19.34 -17.91
N SER A 301 -18.62 -20.17 -17.94
CA SER A 301 -17.40 -19.93 -18.74
C SER A 301 -17.62 -20.00 -20.26
N GLN A 302 -18.48 -20.92 -20.75
CA GLN A 302 -18.69 -21.11 -22.20
C GLN A 302 -19.80 -20.23 -22.79
N PHE A 303 -20.87 -19.93 -22.04
CA PHE A 303 -22.07 -19.25 -22.56
C PHE A 303 -22.33 -17.85 -21.99
N TYR A 304 -21.80 -17.55 -20.80
CA TYR A 304 -22.00 -16.26 -20.12
C TYR A 304 -20.69 -15.46 -19.91
N ALA A 305 -19.60 -15.83 -20.59
CA ALA A 305 -18.29 -15.19 -20.50
C ALA A 305 -17.80 -14.97 -19.04
N SER A 306 -18.03 -15.99 -18.19
CA SER A 306 -17.74 -16.00 -16.75
C SER A 306 -18.48 -14.95 -15.90
N SER A 307 -19.62 -14.41 -16.36
CA SER A 307 -20.41 -13.38 -15.66
C SER A 307 -20.79 -13.75 -14.23
N LEU A 308 -21.21 -14.99 -13.96
CA LEU A 308 -21.56 -15.43 -12.61
C LEU A 308 -20.31 -15.55 -11.72
N THR A 309 -19.19 -16.02 -12.28
CA THR A 309 -17.91 -16.12 -11.55
C THR A 309 -17.34 -14.72 -11.23
N ARG A 310 -17.34 -13.78 -12.18
CA ARG A 310 -16.96 -12.35 -11.98
C ARG A 310 -17.81 -11.71 -10.88
N THR A 311 -19.13 -11.95 -10.95
CA THR A 311 -20.12 -11.48 -9.98
C THR A 311 -19.84 -12.05 -8.59
N ALA A 312 -19.62 -13.37 -8.48
CA ALA A 312 -19.33 -14.04 -7.21
C ALA A 312 -18.02 -13.55 -6.55
N ARG A 313 -16.95 -13.31 -7.33
CA ARG A 313 -15.72 -12.65 -6.84
C ARG A 313 -15.99 -11.26 -6.30
N THR A 314 -16.80 -10.47 -7.03
CA THR A 314 -17.11 -9.09 -6.68
C THR A 314 -17.90 -9.01 -5.38
N PHE A 315 -18.89 -9.88 -5.18
CA PHE A 315 -19.65 -9.95 -3.93
C PHE A 315 -18.84 -10.51 -2.77
N SER A 316 -18.04 -11.57 -2.97
CA SER A 316 -17.24 -12.15 -1.87
C SER A 316 -16.14 -11.21 -1.39
N LEU A 317 -15.45 -10.54 -2.32
CA LEU A 317 -14.43 -9.55 -1.99
C LEU A 317 -15.05 -8.24 -1.48
N GLY A 318 -16.15 -7.78 -2.07
CA GLY A 318 -16.91 -6.63 -1.58
C GLY A 318 -17.40 -6.83 -0.14
N LEU A 319 -17.83 -8.05 0.21
CA LEU A 319 -18.16 -8.42 1.59
C LEU A 319 -16.91 -8.47 2.49
N LEU A 320 -15.81 -9.05 2.02
CA LEU A 320 -14.54 -9.10 2.77
C LEU A 320 -14.05 -7.69 3.14
N VAL A 321 -13.98 -6.79 2.15
CA VAL A 321 -13.56 -5.39 2.31
C VAL A 321 -14.51 -4.64 3.25
N ALA A 322 -15.83 -4.86 3.14
CA ALA A 322 -16.82 -4.23 4.01
C ALA A 322 -16.71 -4.70 5.46
N ILE A 323 -16.52 -6.00 5.70
CA ILE A 323 -16.27 -6.58 7.03
C ILE A 323 -14.96 -6.04 7.61
N ASP A 324 -13.89 -6.03 6.80
CA ASP A 324 -12.56 -5.58 7.22
C ASP A 324 -12.60 -4.13 7.74
N TYR A 325 -13.18 -3.21 6.97
CA TYR A 325 -13.39 -1.85 7.45
C TYR A 325 -14.35 -1.76 8.66
N LYS A 326 -15.45 -2.52 8.71
CA LYS A 326 -16.40 -2.44 9.84
C LYS A 326 -15.78 -2.91 11.18
N ILE A 327 -14.77 -3.78 11.10
CA ILE A 327 -13.97 -4.24 12.24
C ILE A 327 -12.84 -3.23 12.53
N ASN A 328 -12.04 -2.85 11.52
CA ASN A 328 -10.75 -2.20 11.69
C ASN A 328 -10.72 -0.67 11.49
N PHE A 329 -11.78 -0.05 10.98
CA PHE A 329 -11.87 1.41 10.84
C PHE A 329 -12.23 2.09 12.17
N ARG A 330 -11.27 2.10 13.11
CA ARG A 330 -11.40 2.60 14.49
C ARG A 330 -10.05 3.20 14.94
N PRO A 331 -10.01 4.09 15.95
CA PRO A 331 -8.75 4.66 16.46
C PRO A 331 -7.70 3.61 16.84
N ASN A 332 -8.15 2.46 17.38
CA ASN A 332 -7.33 1.28 17.63
C ASN A 332 -7.96 0.08 16.89
N PRO A 333 -7.40 -0.35 15.74
CA PRO A 333 -7.89 -1.52 15.00
C PRO A 333 -7.58 -2.84 15.73
N PRO A 334 -8.51 -3.80 15.83
CA PRO A 334 -8.24 -5.08 16.50
C PRO A 334 -7.51 -6.12 15.61
N LEU A 335 -7.49 -5.95 14.28
CA LEU A 335 -6.89 -6.87 13.29
C LEU A 335 -6.09 -6.10 12.21
N ALA A 336 -5.46 -4.98 12.57
CA ALA A 336 -4.52 -4.22 11.73
C ALA A 336 -3.56 -3.40 12.62
N SER A 337 -2.38 -3.04 12.11
CA SER A 337 -1.46 -2.13 12.80
C SER A 337 -2.00 -0.69 12.83
N SER A 338 -2.48 -0.21 11.68
CA SER A 338 -2.97 1.14 11.48
C SER A 338 -4.17 1.17 10.51
N ILE A 339 -4.91 2.27 10.50
CA ILE A 339 -6.05 2.45 9.57
C ILE A 339 -5.56 2.47 8.10
N ALA A 340 -4.36 2.97 7.82
CA ALA A 340 -3.79 2.91 6.47
C ALA A 340 -3.37 1.50 6.05
N ALA A 341 -2.95 0.64 6.96
CA ALA A 341 -2.77 -0.79 6.63
C ALA A 341 -4.11 -1.44 6.21
N VAL A 342 -5.25 -0.95 6.71
CA VAL A 342 -6.59 -1.31 6.21
C VAL A 342 -6.86 -0.69 4.84
N HIS A 343 -6.48 0.56 4.58
CA HIS A 343 -6.63 1.18 3.26
C HIS A 343 -5.79 0.47 2.19
N ALA A 344 -4.48 0.29 2.41
CA ALA A 344 -3.56 -0.35 1.48
C ALA A 344 -4.01 -1.76 1.08
N ARG A 345 -4.29 -2.64 2.06
CA ARG A 345 -4.72 -4.02 1.75
C ARG A 345 -6.08 -4.11 1.06
N ASN A 346 -6.95 -3.12 1.23
CA ASN A 346 -8.24 -3.07 0.55
C ASN A 346 -8.18 -2.34 -0.80
N ALA A 347 -7.22 -1.44 -1.02
CA ALA A 347 -6.88 -0.89 -2.33
C ALA A 347 -6.26 -1.97 -3.22
N GLU A 348 -5.32 -2.76 -2.69
CA GLU A 348 -4.70 -3.91 -3.38
C GLU A 348 -5.75 -4.97 -3.77
N ARG A 349 -6.59 -5.42 -2.83
CA ARG A 349 -7.73 -6.29 -3.13
C ARG A 349 -8.63 -5.73 -4.24
N LEU A 350 -8.99 -4.45 -4.16
CA LEU A 350 -9.84 -3.83 -5.18
C LEU A 350 -9.14 -3.74 -6.54
N SER A 351 -7.85 -3.42 -6.57
CA SER A 351 -7.00 -3.48 -7.77
C SER A 351 -7.07 -4.83 -8.45
N ASP A 352 -6.85 -5.90 -7.69
CA ASP A 352 -6.76 -7.24 -8.24
C ASP A 352 -8.12 -7.71 -8.76
N LEU A 353 -9.22 -7.36 -8.10
CA LEU A 353 -10.57 -7.56 -8.64
C LEU A 353 -10.79 -6.80 -9.96
N LEU A 354 -10.39 -5.52 -10.03
CA LEU A 354 -10.59 -4.69 -11.21
C LEU A 354 -9.79 -5.22 -12.42
N ARG A 355 -8.54 -5.66 -12.19
CA ARG A 355 -7.68 -6.28 -13.21
C ARG A 355 -8.16 -7.67 -13.62
N HIS A 356 -8.48 -8.54 -12.65
CA HIS A 356 -8.84 -9.95 -12.88
C HIS A 356 -10.27 -10.14 -13.42
N ASN A 357 -11.15 -9.16 -13.22
CA ASN A 357 -12.38 -9.07 -14.00
C ASN A 357 -12.11 -8.38 -15.36
N GLY A 358 -11.32 -7.31 -15.43
CA GLY A 358 -11.02 -6.65 -16.70
C GLY A 358 -12.26 -6.00 -17.34
N GLY A 359 -12.14 -5.61 -18.61
CA GLY A 359 -13.26 -5.03 -19.38
C GLY A 359 -13.87 -3.80 -18.70
N LEU A 360 -15.18 -3.86 -18.41
CA LEU A 360 -15.90 -2.78 -17.73
C LEU A 360 -15.36 -2.50 -16.32
N TYR A 361 -14.87 -3.50 -15.58
CA TYR A 361 -14.31 -3.28 -14.24
C TYR A 361 -13.10 -2.37 -14.27
N LEU A 362 -12.20 -2.52 -15.25
CA LEU A 362 -11.11 -1.56 -15.44
C LEU A 362 -11.66 -0.15 -15.66
N LYS A 363 -12.62 0.02 -16.58
CA LYS A 363 -13.20 1.33 -16.92
C LYS A 363 -13.95 1.99 -15.74
N MET A 364 -14.64 1.22 -14.90
CA MET A 364 -15.20 1.67 -13.62
C MET A 364 -14.09 2.14 -12.66
N GLY A 365 -13.00 1.37 -12.55
CA GLY A 365 -11.83 1.78 -11.77
C GLY A 365 -11.16 3.06 -12.30
N GLN A 366 -11.12 3.26 -13.62
CA GLN A 366 -10.63 4.51 -14.23
C GLN A 366 -11.50 5.70 -13.82
N ALA A 367 -12.83 5.59 -13.88
CA ALA A 367 -13.74 6.65 -13.45
C ALA A 367 -13.55 7.03 -11.96
N ILE A 368 -13.36 6.03 -11.08
CA ILE A 368 -13.15 6.21 -9.64
C ILE A 368 -11.76 6.81 -9.35
N ALA A 369 -10.71 6.34 -10.03
CA ALA A 369 -9.31 6.78 -9.88
C ALA A 369 -9.13 8.31 -9.95
N MET A 370 -9.90 8.94 -10.83
CA MET A 370 -9.75 10.35 -11.21
C MET A 370 -10.38 11.29 -10.18
N GLN A 371 -11.18 10.75 -9.26
CA GLN A 371 -11.68 11.43 -8.07
C GLN A 371 -10.73 11.27 -6.87
N SER A 372 -9.48 10.84 -7.10
CA SER A 372 -8.42 10.55 -6.12
C SER A 372 -8.30 11.56 -4.96
N ALA A 373 -8.54 12.85 -5.17
CA ALA A 373 -8.54 13.86 -4.09
C ALA A 373 -9.56 13.60 -2.96
N ILE A 374 -10.56 12.73 -3.19
CA ILE A 374 -11.59 12.30 -2.24
C ILE A 374 -11.25 10.92 -1.62
N LEU A 375 -10.30 10.18 -2.22
CA LEU A 375 -9.92 8.83 -1.82
C LEU A 375 -8.68 8.83 -0.90
N PRO A 376 -8.53 7.84 0.00
CA PRO A 376 -7.30 7.66 0.76
C PRO A 376 -6.08 7.50 -0.16
N PRO A 377 -4.89 8.06 0.16
CA PRO A 377 -3.71 8.08 -0.72
C PRO A 377 -3.30 6.71 -1.29
N GLU A 378 -3.53 5.64 -0.52
CA GLU A 378 -3.24 4.26 -0.88
C GLU A 378 -4.05 3.82 -2.11
N PHE A 379 -5.32 4.22 -2.18
CA PHE A 379 -6.18 3.99 -3.35
C PHE A 379 -5.72 4.84 -4.54
N GLN A 380 -5.38 6.11 -4.33
CA GLN A 380 -4.93 7.01 -5.41
C GLN A 380 -3.70 6.42 -6.15
N HIS A 381 -2.70 6.01 -5.37
CA HIS A 381 -1.46 5.42 -5.87
C HIS A 381 -1.70 4.05 -6.51
N MET A 382 -2.54 3.19 -5.92
CA MET A 382 -2.96 1.93 -6.54
C MET A 382 -3.62 2.15 -7.90
N PHE A 383 -4.60 3.05 -7.97
CA PHE A 383 -5.34 3.34 -9.20
C PHE A 383 -4.44 3.85 -10.32
N SER A 384 -3.45 4.70 -10.02
CA SER A 384 -2.49 5.18 -11.03
C SER A 384 -1.66 4.08 -11.70
N ARG A 385 -1.54 2.88 -11.10
CA ARG A 385 -0.81 1.72 -11.63
C ARG A 385 -1.67 0.73 -12.43
N MET A 386 -2.91 1.09 -12.78
CA MET A 386 -3.90 0.19 -13.39
C MET A 386 -4.07 0.39 -14.92
N PHE A 387 -3.07 0.99 -15.59
CA PHE A 387 -3.22 1.62 -16.91
C PHE A 387 -2.22 1.14 -17.99
N ASP A 388 -1.82 -0.13 -18.00
CA ASP A 388 -1.04 -0.72 -19.10
C ASP A 388 -1.57 -2.11 -19.52
N ASP A 389 -1.34 -2.46 -20.79
CA ASP A 389 -1.67 -3.70 -21.51
C ASP A 389 -3.03 -4.39 -21.22
N ALA A 390 -4.06 -3.99 -21.97
CA ALA A 390 -5.29 -4.76 -22.11
C ALA A 390 -5.12 -5.89 -23.16
N PRO A 391 -5.46 -7.15 -22.86
CA PRO A 391 -5.28 -8.29 -23.79
C PRO A 391 -6.04 -8.10 -25.10
N GLN A 392 -5.60 -8.73 -26.18
CA GLN A 392 -6.27 -8.72 -27.49
C GLN A 392 -7.13 -9.97 -27.68
N ASN A 393 -8.26 -9.82 -28.38
CA ASN A 393 -9.09 -10.94 -28.80
C ASN A 393 -8.55 -11.51 -30.12
N GLU A 394 -8.61 -12.84 -30.24
CA GLU A 394 -8.20 -13.57 -31.45
C GLU A 394 -9.02 -13.16 -32.67
N TRP A 395 -8.39 -13.18 -33.85
CA TRP A 395 -9.04 -12.71 -35.10
C TRP A 395 -10.38 -13.39 -35.38
N LYS A 396 -10.54 -14.66 -34.98
CA LYS A 396 -11.79 -15.42 -35.13
C LYS A 396 -12.98 -14.77 -34.41
N ASP A 397 -12.77 -14.16 -33.24
CA ASP A 397 -13.82 -13.48 -32.50
C ASP A 397 -14.07 -12.06 -33.03
N VAL A 398 -13.03 -11.39 -33.55
CA VAL A 398 -13.14 -10.11 -34.27
C VAL A 398 -13.99 -10.26 -35.53
N GLU A 399 -13.68 -11.25 -36.36
CA GLU A 399 -14.43 -11.60 -37.56
C GLU A 399 -15.88 -12.00 -37.22
N LYS A 400 -16.08 -12.71 -36.11
CA LYS A 400 -17.43 -13.08 -35.65
C LYS A 400 -18.28 -11.87 -35.28
N VAL A 401 -17.73 -10.86 -34.59
CA VAL A 401 -18.46 -9.62 -34.28
C VAL A 401 -18.88 -8.89 -35.57
N ILE A 402 -17.98 -8.77 -36.55
CA ILE A 402 -18.31 -8.16 -37.86
C ILE A 402 -19.41 -8.94 -38.57
N ARG A 403 -19.30 -10.28 -38.64
CA ARG A 403 -20.31 -11.14 -39.29
C ARG A 403 -21.67 -11.10 -38.62
N GLU A 404 -21.72 -10.99 -37.29
CA GLU A 404 -22.97 -10.87 -36.53
C GLU A 404 -23.67 -9.50 -36.75
N ASP A 405 -22.93 -8.39 -36.87
CA ASP A 405 -23.51 -7.06 -37.06
C ASP A 405 -23.90 -6.76 -38.51
N PHE A 406 -23.07 -7.14 -39.49
CA PHE A 406 -23.25 -6.79 -40.90
C PHE A 406 -23.80 -7.92 -41.78
N GLY A 407 -23.91 -9.15 -41.24
CA GLY A 407 -24.36 -10.33 -41.99
C GLY A 407 -23.40 -10.81 -43.10
N LYS A 408 -22.18 -10.24 -43.17
CA LYS A 408 -21.19 -10.35 -44.25
C LYS A 408 -19.78 -10.56 -43.71
N SER A 409 -18.83 -11.00 -44.54
CA SER A 409 -17.43 -11.11 -44.16
C SER A 409 -16.74 -9.72 -44.06
N PRO A 410 -15.63 -9.59 -43.32
CA PRO A 410 -14.85 -8.35 -43.29
C PRO A 410 -14.40 -7.87 -44.68
N GLU A 411 -14.04 -8.80 -45.57
CA GLU A 411 -13.70 -8.52 -46.97
C GLU A 411 -14.88 -7.92 -47.75
N GLU A 412 -16.10 -8.41 -47.51
CA GLU A 412 -17.34 -7.93 -48.15
C GLU A 412 -17.86 -6.62 -47.55
N VAL A 413 -17.64 -6.37 -46.25
CA VAL A 413 -18.06 -5.13 -45.56
C VAL A 413 -17.17 -3.96 -45.94
N PHE A 414 -15.85 -4.12 -45.83
CA PHE A 414 -14.89 -3.02 -46.04
C PHE A 414 -14.31 -2.97 -47.46
N GLY A 415 -14.65 -3.94 -48.33
CA GLY A 415 -14.09 -4.04 -49.69
C GLY A 415 -12.60 -4.38 -49.73
N VAL A 416 -12.11 -5.13 -48.73
CA VAL A 416 -10.68 -5.38 -48.46
C VAL A 416 -10.23 -6.81 -48.75
N SER A 417 -8.93 -7.02 -48.89
CA SER A 417 -8.27 -8.33 -48.92
C SER A 417 -7.15 -8.40 -47.88
N PHE A 418 -6.98 -9.57 -47.26
CA PHE A 418 -5.87 -9.85 -46.34
C PHE A 418 -4.58 -10.28 -47.06
N THR A 419 -4.65 -10.53 -48.36
CA THR A 419 -3.55 -10.99 -49.22
C THR A 419 -3.11 -9.94 -50.25
N GLY A 420 -3.89 -8.87 -50.45
CA GLY A 420 -3.59 -7.81 -51.40
C GLY A 420 -4.11 -8.07 -52.83
N GLU A 421 -5.27 -8.73 -52.95
CA GLU A 421 -5.93 -8.94 -54.24
C GLU A 421 -6.15 -7.65 -55.04
N SER A 422 -5.84 -7.70 -56.33
CA SER A 422 -6.04 -6.57 -57.25
C SER A 422 -7.52 -6.15 -57.30
N GLY A 423 -7.76 -4.85 -57.23
CA GLY A 423 -9.11 -4.26 -57.22
C GLY A 423 -9.79 -4.19 -55.84
N LYS A 424 -9.17 -4.70 -54.76
CA LYS A 424 -9.66 -4.55 -53.38
C LYS A 424 -8.74 -3.64 -52.54
N GLY A 425 -9.27 -3.14 -51.42
CA GLY A 425 -8.49 -2.55 -50.33
C GLY A 425 -7.66 -3.59 -49.56
N VAL A 426 -7.04 -3.18 -48.45
CA VAL A 426 -6.24 -4.06 -47.56
C VAL A 426 -6.58 -3.84 -46.09
N MET A 427 -6.52 -4.89 -45.27
CA MET A 427 -6.77 -4.81 -43.81
C MET A 427 -5.77 -5.66 -43.03
N GLU A 428 -5.38 -5.23 -41.83
CA GLU A 428 -4.51 -6.00 -40.94
C GLU A 428 -5.29 -6.83 -39.90
N ARG A 429 -5.07 -8.15 -39.88
CA ARG A 429 -5.65 -9.05 -38.86
C ARG A 429 -5.10 -8.84 -37.45
N LYS A 430 -3.93 -8.21 -37.31
CA LYS A 430 -3.35 -7.86 -36.00
C LYS A 430 -3.81 -6.46 -35.59
N ALA A 431 -4.37 -6.33 -34.39
CA ALA A 431 -4.77 -5.03 -33.86
C ALA A 431 -3.55 -4.12 -33.62
N ARG A 432 -3.68 -2.85 -34.01
CA ARG A 432 -2.68 -1.78 -33.81
C ARG A 432 -2.78 -1.11 -32.44
N ALA A 433 -3.94 -1.21 -31.78
CA ALA A 433 -4.13 -0.82 -30.39
C ALA A 433 -5.17 -1.74 -29.73
N SER A 434 -5.06 -1.91 -28.40
CA SER A 434 -6.02 -2.63 -27.56
C SER A 434 -6.41 -1.73 -26.38
N ALA A 435 -7.68 -1.73 -26.03
CA ALA A 435 -8.25 -0.99 -24.91
C ALA A 435 -9.08 -1.95 -24.02
N SER A 436 -9.66 -1.44 -22.93
CA SER A 436 -10.49 -2.23 -22.01
C SER A 436 -11.70 -2.87 -22.71
N VAL A 437 -12.41 -2.12 -23.55
CA VAL A 437 -13.69 -2.51 -24.20
C VAL A 437 -13.50 -3.01 -25.64
N ALA A 438 -12.42 -2.63 -26.32
CA ALA A 438 -12.30 -2.76 -27.77
C ALA A 438 -10.85 -2.85 -28.26
N GLN A 439 -10.65 -3.18 -29.54
CA GLN A 439 -9.35 -3.14 -30.21
C GLN A 439 -9.47 -2.50 -31.59
N VAL A 440 -8.38 -1.89 -32.07
CA VAL A 440 -8.37 -1.08 -33.31
C VAL A 440 -7.49 -1.75 -34.36
N HIS A 441 -8.06 -1.99 -35.53
CA HIS A 441 -7.38 -2.51 -36.72
C HIS A 441 -7.16 -1.37 -37.73
N TRP A 442 -6.09 -1.44 -38.51
CA TRP A 442 -5.87 -0.54 -39.65
C TRP A 442 -6.37 -1.21 -40.93
N ALA A 443 -7.00 -0.43 -41.80
CA ALA A 443 -7.30 -0.80 -43.17
C ALA A 443 -7.08 0.37 -44.12
N ARG A 444 -6.96 0.06 -45.42
CA ARG A 444 -7.11 0.99 -46.52
C ARG A 444 -8.23 0.48 -47.42
N LEU A 445 -9.25 1.30 -47.63
CA LEU A 445 -10.41 0.99 -48.45
C LEU A 445 -10.07 1.04 -49.96
N GLN A 446 -11.02 0.63 -50.80
CA GLN A 446 -10.84 0.54 -52.27
C GLN A 446 -10.59 1.90 -52.93
N ASP A 447 -11.13 2.99 -52.38
CA ASP A 447 -10.91 4.38 -52.81
C ASP A 447 -9.52 4.94 -52.42
N GLY A 448 -8.75 4.19 -51.63
CA GLY A 448 -7.46 4.61 -51.06
C GLY A 448 -7.54 5.26 -49.68
N SER A 449 -8.74 5.48 -49.12
CA SER A 449 -8.91 6.02 -47.77
C SER A 449 -8.34 5.08 -46.72
N GLU A 450 -7.47 5.56 -45.82
CA GLU A 450 -6.99 4.79 -44.66
C GLU A 450 -7.89 5.02 -43.45
N VAL A 451 -8.28 3.93 -42.78
CA VAL A 451 -9.26 3.93 -41.70
C VAL A 451 -8.78 3.12 -40.48
N ALA A 452 -9.18 3.61 -39.30
CA ALA A 452 -9.18 2.90 -38.04
C ALA A 452 -10.53 2.19 -37.86
N ILE A 453 -10.51 0.86 -37.79
CA ILE A 453 -11.69 0.04 -37.53
C ILE A 453 -11.63 -0.42 -36.07
N LYS A 454 -12.38 0.26 -35.19
CA LYS A 454 -12.50 -0.01 -33.75
C LYS A 454 -13.59 -1.06 -33.55
N ILE A 455 -13.23 -2.22 -32.99
CA ILE A 455 -14.13 -3.38 -32.86
C ILE A 455 -14.24 -3.73 -31.39
N GLN A 456 -15.48 -3.81 -30.88
CA GLN A 456 -15.77 -4.16 -29.51
C GLN A 456 -15.41 -5.63 -29.23
N LYS A 457 -14.90 -5.89 -28.02
CA LYS A 457 -14.61 -7.24 -27.55
C LYS A 457 -15.91 -8.00 -27.30
N ARG A 458 -16.01 -9.18 -27.89
CA ARG A 458 -17.24 -9.99 -28.01
C ARG A 458 -17.92 -10.27 -26.66
N GLU A 459 -17.14 -10.41 -25.59
CA GLU A 459 -17.60 -10.67 -24.23
C GLU A 459 -18.28 -9.48 -23.54
N ILE A 460 -18.04 -8.24 -23.99
CA ILE A 460 -18.50 -7.03 -23.29
C ILE A 460 -20.03 -6.97 -23.18
N VAL A 461 -20.75 -7.22 -24.28
CA VAL A 461 -22.23 -7.19 -24.29
C VAL A 461 -22.83 -8.16 -23.28
N GLN A 462 -22.22 -9.34 -23.11
CA GLN A 462 -22.68 -10.38 -22.18
C GLN A 462 -22.38 -10.01 -20.72
N GLN A 463 -21.23 -9.39 -20.46
CA GLN A 463 -20.78 -9.00 -19.13
C GLN A 463 -21.42 -7.69 -18.63
N LEU A 464 -21.66 -6.72 -19.52
CA LEU A 464 -22.11 -5.35 -19.21
C LEU A 464 -23.29 -5.28 -18.24
N ALA A 465 -24.35 -6.06 -18.50
CA ALA A 465 -25.54 -6.07 -17.66
C ALA A 465 -25.28 -6.62 -16.24
N TRP A 466 -24.49 -7.69 -16.13
CA TRP A 466 -24.11 -8.30 -14.85
C TRP A 466 -23.13 -7.43 -14.07
N ASP A 467 -22.12 -6.89 -14.75
CA ASP A 467 -21.09 -6.02 -14.17
C ASP A 467 -21.71 -4.72 -13.62
N LEU A 468 -22.60 -4.06 -14.39
CA LEU A 468 -23.34 -2.87 -13.92
C LEU A 468 -24.35 -3.19 -12.81
N TRP A 469 -24.99 -4.35 -12.84
CA TRP A 469 -25.87 -4.78 -11.74
C TRP A 469 -25.09 -5.01 -10.45
N ALA A 470 -23.97 -5.73 -10.52
CA ALA A 470 -23.09 -5.95 -9.37
C ALA A 470 -22.56 -4.62 -8.81
N PHE A 471 -22.12 -3.70 -9.67
CA PHE A 471 -21.70 -2.34 -9.27
C PHE A 471 -22.81 -1.56 -8.55
N LYS A 472 -24.04 -1.58 -9.07
CA LYS A 472 -25.21 -0.94 -8.44
C LYS A 472 -25.50 -1.53 -7.04
N VAL A 473 -25.55 -2.85 -6.91
CA VAL A 473 -25.85 -3.51 -5.63
C VAL A 473 -24.72 -3.34 -4.61
N VAL A 474 -23.45 -3.49 -5.01
CA VAL A 474 -22.30 -3.26 -4.11
C VAL A 474 -22.28 -1.81 -3.63
N THR A 475 -22.47 -0.83 -4.52
CA THR A 475 -22.43 0.59 -4.13
C THR A 475 -23.63 0.98 -3.25
N PHE A 476 -24.82 0.38 -3.48
CA PHE A 476 -25.96 0.50 -2.56
C PHE A 476 -25.63 -0.02 -1.16
N ILE A 477 -25.09 -1.25 -1.06
CA ILE A 477 -24.66 -1.86 0.21
C ILE A 477 -23.63 -0.96 0.90
N TYR A 478 -22.62 -0.48 0.17
CA TYR A 478 -21.56 0.37 0.72
C TYR A 478 -22.11 1.72 1.22
N SER A 479 -22.99 2.38 0.47
CA SER A 479 -23.64 3.61 0.91
C SER A 479 -24.38 3.43 2.24
N LYS A 480 -25.07 2.29 2.44
CA LYS A 480 -25.74 1.96 3.72
C LYS A 480 -24.80 1.48 4.83
N VAL A 481 -23.71 0.76 4.51
CA VAL A 481 -22.74 0.25 5.50
C VAL A 481 -21.84 1.35 6.04
N PHE A 482 -21.46 2.33 5.20
CA PHE A 482 -20.54 3.42 5.52
C PHE A 482 -21.23 4.76 5.75
N ASP A 483 -22.53 4.90 5.49
CA ASP A 483 -23.29 6.12 5.72
C ASP A 483 -22.65 7.32 4.99
N ILE A 484 -22.54 7.16 3.66
CA ILE A 484 -22.01 8.14 2.69
C ILE A 484 -22.97 8.20 1.47
N PRO A 485 -23.39 9.39 1.02
CA PRO A 485 -24.41 9.59 -0.03
C PRO A 485 -23.88 9.40 -1.46
N PHE A 486 -23.35 8.21 -1.79
CA PHE A 486 -22.84 7.93 -3.15
C PHE A 486 -23.88 7.31 -4.09
N TYR A 487 -24.96 6.70 -3.60
CA TYR A 487 -25.85 5.88 -4.45
C TYR A 487 -26.68 6.70 -5.45
N SER A 488 -27.05 7.94 -5.14
CA SER A 488 -27.77 8.85 -6.05
C SER A 488 -27.06 9.09 -7.38
N LEU A 489 -25.73 9.05 -7.38
CA LEU A 489 -24.88 9.30 -8.55
C LEU A 489 -24.64 8.03 -9.40
N VAL A 490 -24.89 6.85 -8.84
CA VAL A 490 -24.60 5.54 -9.47
C VAL A 490 -25.44 5.26 -10.72
N PRO A 491 -26.76 5.58 -10.79
CA PRO A 491 -27.54 5.40 -12.01
C PRO A 491 -26.94 6.15 -13.20
N TYR A 492 -26.61 7.43 -13.02
CA TYR A 492 -26.02 8.30 -14.04
C TYR A 492 -24.63 7.82 -14.48
N ILE A 493 -23.76 7.45 -13.52
CA ILE A 493 -22.45 6.86 -13.84
C ILE A 493 -22.60 5.55 -14.63
N SER A 494 -23.56 4.70 -14.26
CA SER A 494 -23.82 3.43 -14.96
C SER A 494 -24.35 3.63 -16.38
N GLU A 495 -25.21 4.62 -16.58
CA GLU A 495 -25.75 5.00 -17.89
C GLU A 495 -24.63 5.50 -18.81
N ARG A 496 -23.79 6.41 -18.34
CA ARG A 496 -22.67 6.97 -19.12
C ARG A 496 -21.62 5.89 -19.46
N LEU A 497 -21.35 4.96 -18.55
CA LEU A 497 -20.50 3.78 -18.82
C LEU A 497 -21.13 2.80 -19.82
N SER A 498 -22.47 2.72 -19.89
CA SER A 498 -23.16 1.90 -20.89
C SER A 498 -23.13 2.55 -22.27
N LEU A 499 -23.30 3.87 -22.36
CA LEU A 499 -23.19 4.65 -23.60
C LEU A 499 -21.78 4.58 -24.20
N GLU A 500 -20.75 4.45 -23.37
CA GLU A 500 -19.36 4.24 -23.81
C GLU A 500 -19.10 2.82 -24.40
N THR A 501 -20.11 1.94 -24.35
CA THR A 501 -20.11 0.65 -25.08
C THR A 501 -20.97 0.66 -26.34
N ASP A 502 -21.57 1.80 -26.72
CA ASP A 502 -22.28 1.96 -27.99
C ASP A 502 -21.51 2.87 -28.95
N PHE A 503 -21.03 2.27 -30.03
CA PHE A 503 -20.25 2.96 -31.05
C PHE A 503 -21.09 3.82 -32.02
N VAL A 504 -22.42 3.69 -32.04
CA VAL A 504 -23.29 4.67 -32.72
C VAL A 504 -23.27 5.99 -31.94
N ASN A 505 -23.40 5.94 -30.61
CA ASN A 505 -23.26 7.10 -29.74
C ASN A 505 -21.86 7.74 -29.82
N GLU A 506 -20.78 6.94 -29.88
CA GLU A 506 -19.43 7.49 -30.10
C GLU A 506 -19.29 8.20 -31.46
N ALA A 507 -19.88 7.65 -32.52
CA ALA A 507 -19.94 8.28 -33.84
C ALA A 507 -20.76 9.58 -33.83
N ASP A 508 -21.91 9.60 -33.15
CA ASP A 508 -22.75 10.80 -32.98
C ASP A 508 -21.99 11.92 -32.26
N ASN A 509 -21.31 11.60 -31.15
CA ASN A 509 -20.51 12.55 -30.39
C ASN A 509 -19.31 13.08 -31.20
N SER A 510 -18.65 12.22 -32.00
CA SER A 510 -17.56 12.64 -32.90
C SER A 510 -18.06 13.63 -33.96
N GLU A 511 -19.13 13.29 -34.69
CA GLU A 511 -19.68 14.18 -35.72
C GLU A 511 -20.26 15.47 -35.14
N ASN A 512 -20.86 15.43 -33.95
CA ASN A 512 -21.34 16.62 -33.27
C ASN A 512 -20.17 17.54 -32.88
N MET A 513 -19.09 16.97 -32.31
CA MET A 513 -17.88 17.73 -32.00
C MET A 513 -17.23 18.32 -33.27
N ALA A 514 -17.21 17.59 -34.38
CA ALA A 514 -16.72 18.10 -35.66
C ALA A 514 -17.52 19.34 -36.13
N LYS A 515 -18.86 19.28 -36.04
CA LYS A 515 -19.76 20.40 -36.39
C LYS A 515 -19.55 21.60 -35.47
N LEU A 516 -19.44 21.38 -34.15
CA LEU A 516 -19.20 22.44 -33.15
C LEU A 516 -17.83 23.13 -33.32
N VAL A 517 -16.78 22.34 -33.58
CA VAL A 517 -15.43 22.86 -33.85
C VAL A 517 -15.40 23.67 -35.15
N ALA A 518 -15.99 23.15 -36.23
CA ALA A 518 -16.06 23.86 -37.52
C ALA A 518 -16.85 25.18 -37.43
N GLY A 519 -17.89 25.23 -36.60
CA GLY A 519 -18.72 26.41 -36.35
C GLY A 519 -18.08 27.49 -35.49
N GLU A 520 -16.94 27.22 -34.82
CA GLU A 520 -16.25 28.17 -33.94
C GLU A 520 -14.96 28.70 -34.59
N PRO A 521 -14.94 29.96 -35.08
CA PRO A 521 -13.77 30.56 -35.75
C PRO A 521 -12.49 30.57 -34.92
N ARG A 522 -12.58 30.50 -33.58
CA ARG A 522 -11.42 30.44 -32.67
C ARG A 522 -10.80 29.03 -32.55
N LEU A 523 -11.44 28.00 -33.09
CA LEU A 523 -11.05 26.59 -32.96
C LEU A 523 -10.99 25.80 -34.28
N ARG A 524 -11.85 26.08 -35.27
CA ARG A 524 -11.93 25.33 -36.54
C ARG A 524 -10.59 25.15 -37.26
N ASP A 525 -9.71 26.15 -37.18
CA ASP A 525 -8.40 26.19 -37.85
C ASP A 525 -7.27 25.64 -36.94
N ARG A 526 -7.59 25.00 -35.81
CA ARG A 526 -6.66 24.56 -34.76
C ARG A 526 -6.98 23.17 -34.19
N VAL A 527 -8.23 22.74 -34.25
CA VAL A 527 -8.71 21.44 -33.76
C VAL A 527 -9.30 20.67 -34.93
N TYR A 528 -8.97 19.39 -35.04
CA TYR A 528 -9.48 18.48 -36.06
C TYR A 528 -10.13 17.26 -35.41
N ILE A 529 -11.27 16.83 -35.96
CA ILE A 529 -12.01 15.66 -35.49
C ILE A 529 -12.07 14.66 -36.66
N PRO A 530 -11.61 13.40 -36.49
CA PRO A 530 -11.53 12.44 -37.59
C PRO A 530 -12.90 12.14 -38.21
N ARG A 531 -12.96 12.03 -39.54
CA ARG A 531 -14.20 11.65 -40.23
C ARG A 531 -14.66 10.25 -39.82
N VAL A 532 -15.96 10.07 -39.57
CA VAL A 532 -16.60 8.77 -39.37
C VAL A 532 -17.19 8.26 -40.69
N TYR A 533 -17.15 6.94 -40.89
CA TYR A 533 -17.73 6.21 -42.02
C TYR A 533 -18.94 5.42 -41.51
N ARG A 534 -20.12 6.06 -41.51
CA ARG A 534 -21.35 5.53 -40.89
C ARG A 534 -21.84 4.26 -41.58
N GLU A 535 -21.70 4.21 -42.90
CA GLU A 535 -22.00 3.07 -43.76
C GLU A 535 -21.09 1.85 -43.50
N LEU A 536 -19.96 2.05 -42.80
CA LEU A 536 -19.03 1.02 -42.34
C LEU A 536 -19.03 0.88 -40.80
N SER A 537 -20.09 1.33 -40.12
CA SER A 537 -20.20 1.34 -38.65
C SER A 537 -21.52 0.74 -38.14
N SER A 538 -21.49 0.27 -36.90
CA SER A 538 -22.57 -0.38 -36.15
C SER A 538 -22.44 -0.03 -34.65
N SER A 539 -23.24 -0.64 -33.77
CA SER A 539 -23.09 -0.47 -32.32
C SER A 539 -21.86 -1.15 -31.73
N ARG A 540 -21.27 -2.15 -32.41
CA ARG A 540 -20.06 -2.87 -31.97
C ARG A 540 -18.83 -2.66 -32.86
N VAL A 541 -18.96 -1.97 -33.99
CA VAL A 541 -17.86 -1.64 -34.91
C VAL A 541 -17.93 -0.17 -35.32
N MET A 542 -16.87 0.60 -35.11
CA MET A 542 -16.76 1.99 -35.58
C MET A 542 -15.63 2.10 -36.60
N THR A 543 -15.93 2.64 -37.78
CA THR A 543 -14.93 2.94 -38.81
C THR A 543 -14.74 4.46 -38.90
N ALA A 544 -13.50 4.92 -38.67
CA ALA A 544 -13.13 6.33 -38.72
C ALA A 544 -11.81 6.53 -39.51
N GLU A 545 -11.53 7.77 -39.94
CA GLU A 545 -10.27 8.16 -40.57
C GLU A 545 -9.04 7.73 -39.74
N TRP A 546 -8.02 7.18 -40.40
CA TRP A 546 -6.76 6.84 -39.74
C TRP A 546 -5.89 8.09 -39.47
N VAL A 547 -5.61 8.34 -38.19
CA VAL A 547 -4.84 9.52 -37.74
C VAL A 547 -3.35 9.21 -37.60
N GLU A 548 -2.55 9.66 -38.56
CA GLU A 548 -1.11 9.91 -38.32
C GLU A 548 -0.93 11.16 -37.44
N GLY A 549 0.00 11.10 -36.48
CA GLY A 549 0.36 12.24 -35.61
C GLY A 549 1.26 11.83 -34.44
N VAL A 550 1.67 12.81 -33.63
CA VAL A 550 2.43 12.59 -32.38
C VAL A 550 1.49 12.64 -31.19
N ARG A 551 1.45 11.60 -30.35
CA ARG A 551 0.56 11.59 -29.17
C ARG A 551 1.01 12.61 -28.11
N LEU A 552 0.07 13.19 -27.37
CA LEU A 552 0.30 14.34 -26.48
C LEU A 552 1.41 14.13 -25.42
N TRP A 553 1.68 12.89 -25.01
CA TRP A 553 2.72 12.60 -24.02
C TRP A 553 4.15 12.54 -24.60
N ASP A 554 4.33 12.41 -25.92
CA ASP A 554 5.65 12.46 -26.55
C ASP A 554 6.10 13.92 -26.72
N LYS A 555 6.38 14.55 -25.57
CA LYS A 555 6.91 15.91 -25.42
C LYS A 555 8.14 16.14 -26.29
N GLN A 556 8.95 15.10 -26.53
CA GLN A 556 10.15 15.19 -27.35
C GLN A 556 9.80 15.25 -28.85
N ALA A 557 8.96 14.37 -29.37
CA ALA A 557 8.56 14.43 -30.78
C ALA A 557 7.66 15.63 -31.11
N ILE A 558 6.97 16.25 -30.15
CA ILE A 558 6.29 17.54 -30.37
C ILE A 558 7.30 18.67 -30.53
N THR A 559 8.36 18.73 -29.70
CA THR A 559 9.26 19.89 -29.61
C THR A 559 10.53 19.82 -30.46
N ARG A 560 11.05 18.61 -30.75
CA ARG A 560 12.26 18.42 -31.58
C ARG A 560 12.08 19.07 -32.96
N PRO A 561 13.16 19.59 -33.60
CA PRO A 561 13.06 20.34 -34.85
C PRO A 561 12.38 19.56 -35.98
N TRP A 562 11.55 20.26 -36.75
CA TRP A 562 10.93 19.76 -37.97
C TRP A 562 11.97 19.46 -39.06
N ARG A 563 11.86 18.31 -39.73
CA ARG A 563 12.76 17.90 -40.83
C ARG A 563 12.03 17.55 -42.14
N GLY A 564 10.70 17.47 -42.14
CA GLY A 564 9.88 17.21 -43.34
C GLY A 564 9.69 18.42 -44.26
N GLY A 565 10.77 19.03 -44.76
CA GLY A 565 10.69 20.08 -45.77
C GLY A 565 10.16 21.46 -45.29
N TRP A 566 10.29 22.47 -46.14
CA TRP A 566 9.85 23.84 -45.87
C TRP A 566 8.39 24.07 -46.31
N ARG A 567 7.59 24.76 -45.49
CA ARG A 567 6.14 24.97 -45.68
C ARG A 567 5.30 23.70 -45.89
N GLN A 568 5.79 22.54 -45.47
CA GLN A 568 5.03 21.28 -45.45
C GLN A 568 4.48 21.01 -44.04
N GLY A 569 3.34 20.33 -43.98
CA GLY A 569 2.73 19.85 -42.74
C GLY A 569 3.11 18.40 -42.42
N SER A 570 2.67 17.88 -41.28
CA SER A 570 2.71 16.44 -41.01
C SER A 570 1.63 15.69 -41.80
N PRO A 571 1.83 14.40 -42.13
CA PRO A 571 0.82 13.60 -42.83
C PRO A 571 -0.57 13.70 -42.20
N GLY A 572 -1.61 13.86 -43.03
CA GLY A 572 -3.01 13.91 -42.60
C GLY A 572 -3.51 15.25 -42.08
N CYS A 573 -2.67 16.29 -42.03
CA CYS A 573 -3.04 17.59 -41.47
C CYS A 573 -4.24 18.23 -42.20
N HIS A 574 -5.20 18.77 -41.45
CA HIS A 574 -6.48 19.26 -41.99
C HIS A 574 -7.25 18.24 -42.86
N GLY A 575 -7.04 16.94 -42.66
CA GLY A 575 -7.71 15.88 -43.44
C GLY A 575 -7.15 15.67 -44.85
N THR A 576 -5.94 16.16 -45.15
CA THR A 576 -5.26 15.84 -46.42
C THR A 576 -5.07 14.33 -46.55
N ALA A 577 -5.36 13.75 -47.73
CA ALA A 577 -5.11 12.34 -48.01
C ALA A 577 -3.65 11.94 -47.71
N LEU A 578 -3.46 10.73 -47.19
CA LEU A 578 -2.15 10.21 -46.80
C LEU A 578 -1.34 9.71 -47.99
N ASP A 579 -0.03 9.93 -47.97
CA ASP A 579 0.89 9.58 -49.05
C ASP A 579 0.77 8.09 -49.43
N GLN A 580 0.55 7.79 -50.72
CA GLN A 580 0.42 6.42 -51.20
C GLN A 580 1.79 5.72 -51.22
N PRO A 581 1.88 4.43 -50.81
CA PRO A 581 3.16 3.73 -50.63
C PRO A 581 3.96 3.52 -51.92
N GLY A 582 3.37 3.68 -53.10
CA GLY A 582 4.09 3.66 -54.39
C GLY A 582 5.09 4.80 -54.59
N SER A 583 5.10 5.81 -53.70
CA SER A 583 6.06 6.93 -53.72
C SER A 583 7.33 6.70 -52.90
N LEU A 584 7.42 5.58 -52.16
CA LEU A 584 8.53 5.26 -51.25
C LEU A 584 9.23 3.97 -51.69
N GLU A 585 9.99 4.08 -52.79
CA GLU A 585 10.45 3.00 -53.68
C GLU A 585 11.37 1.91 -53.04
N ASN A 586 11.72 2.02 -51.75
CA ASN A 586 12.79 1.22 -51.13
C ASN A 586 12.36 0.31 -49.96
N HIS A 587 11.07 0.13 -49.67
CA HIS A 587 10.62 -0.72 -48.55
C HIS A 587 9.75 -1.91 -49.00
N ARG A 588 10.41 -3.05 -49.28
CA ARG A 588 9.72 -4.34 -49.45
C ARG A 588 8.94 -4.68 -48.18
N PRO A 589 7.61 -4.92 -48.24
CA PRO A 589 6.83 -5.26 -47.05
C PRO A 589 7.28 -6.60 -46.46
N ARG A 590 7.75 -6.59 -45.21
CA ARG A 590 7.92 -7.83 -44.43
C ARG A 590 6.54 -8.41 -44.16
N ALA A 591 6.38 -9.73 -44.34
CA ALA A 591 5.12 -10.43 -44.12
C ALA A 591 4.51 -10.06 -42.74
N GLY A 592 3.28 -9.51 -42.75
CA GLY A 592 2.58 -9.07 -41.55
C GLY A 592 2.63 -7.57 -41.22
N LYS A 593 3.31 -6.72 -42.01
CA LYS A 593 3.14 -5.26 -41.99
C LYS A 593 2.59 -4.77 -43.34
N LEU A 594 1.33 -4.35 -43.38
CA LEU A 594 0.66 -3.76 -44.56
C LEU A 594 0.54 -2.23 -44.44
N LYS A 595 0.42 -1.70 -43.21
CA LYS A 595 0.31 -0.26 -42.92
C LYS A 595 1.65 0.46 -43.20
N PRO A 596 1.68 1.50 -44.08
CA PRO A 596 2.91 2.23 -44.40
C PRO A 596 3.51 2.99 -43.20
N GLU A 597 4.83 3.00 -43.10
CA GLU A 597 5.56 3.83 -42.13
C GLU A 597 5.81 5.22 -42.75
N ARG A 598 5.39 6.28 -42.05
CA ARG A 598 5.34 7.67 -42.55
C ARG A 598 6.08 8.60 -41.58
N ASP A 599 7.35 8.29 -41.33
CA ASP A 599 8.25 8.98 -40.42
C ASP A 599 9.28 9.89 -41.12
N TYR A 600 9.23 10.01 -42.46
CA TYR A 600 10.13 10.83 -43.28
C TYR A 600 10.37 12.25 -42.75
N TRP A 601 9.36 12.86 -42.11
CA TRP A 601 9.44 14.20 -41.52
C TRP A 601 10.32 14.29 -40.25
N ARG A 602 10.78 13.16 -39.72
CA ARG A 602 11.83 13.04 -38.69
C ARG A 602 13.25 13.13 -39.28
N GLY A 603 13.39 13.02 -40.60
CA GLY A 603 14.65 13.03 -41.34
C GLY A 603 15.50 11.77 -41.12
N ASN A 604 16.56 11.61 -41.92
CA ASN A 604 17.34 10.37 -42.10
C ASN A 604 17.85 9.70 -40.80
N ASN A 605 17.98 10.45 -39.70
CA ASN A 605 18.48 9.95 -38.42
C ASN A 605 17.35 9.62 -37.42
N ASN A 606 16.08 9.74 -37.83
CA ASN A 606 14.86 9.62 -37.01
C ASN A 606 14.83 10.44 -35.70
N ARG A 607 15.61 11.54 -35.67
CA ARG A 607 15.72 12.45 -34.52
C ARG A 607 14.85 13.71 -34.61
N GLY A 608 14.20 13.99 -35.73
CA GLY A 608 13.27 15.10 -35.89
C GLY A 608 11.96 14.95 -35.11
N GLY A 609 11.26 16.06 -34.98
CA GLY A 609 9.93 16.17 -34.35
C GLY A 609 9.04 17.12 -35.14
N LEU A 610 7.95 17.60 -34.53
CA LEU A 610 7.02 18.53 -35.14
C LEU A 610 7.49 19.99 -35.05
N GLY A 611 8.49 20.32 -34.23
CA GLY A 611 8.98 21.69 -34.04
C GLY A 611 7.88 22.66 -33.57
N LEU A 612 7.06 22.24 -32.62
CA LEU A 612 5.88 22.97 -32.13
C LEU A 612 6.06 23.47 -30.69
N SER A 613 5.43 24.60 -30.38
CA SER A 613 5.42 25.14 -29.02
C SER A 613 4.39 24.42 -28.14
N LEU A 614 4.86 23.86 -27.02
CA LEU A 614 3.97 23.27 -25.99
C LEU A 614 2.95 24.29 -25.45
N LYS A 615 3.27 25.58 -25.49
CA LYS A 615 2.36 26.66 -25.11
C LYS A 615 1.18 26.76 -26.07
N GLU A 616 1.41 26.65 -27.38
CA GLU A 616 0.36 26.74 -28.40
C GLU A 616 -0.52 25.48 -28.43
N VAL A 617 0.11 24.30 -28.29
CA VAL A 617 -0.58 23.02 -28.11
C VAL A 617 -1.50 23.07 -26.89
N MET A 618 -0.98 23.44 -25.72
CA MET A 618 -1.76 23.45 -24.49
C MET A 618 -2.79 24.58 -24.45
N THR A 619 -2.50 25.75 -25.05
CA THR A 619 -3.53 26.81 -25.23
C THR A 619 -4.70 26.29 -26.05
N THR A 620 -4.43 25.53 -27.12
CA THR A 620 -5.48 24.92 -27.96
C THR A 620 -6.26 23.84 -27.22
N MET A 621 -5.60 23.04 -26.38
CA MET A 621 -6.28 22.08 -25.50
C MET A 621 -7.21 22.78 -24.50
N VAL A 622 -6.73 23.80 -23.78
CA VAL A 622 -7.55 24.51 -22.78
C VAL A 622 -8.68 25.32 -23.43
N ASP A 623 -8.44 25.94 -24.60
CA ASP A 623 -9.48 26.65 -25.36
C ASP A 623 -10.62 25.69 -25.76
N LEU A 624 -10.30 24.51 -26.31
CA LEU A 624 -11.29 23.51 -26.73
C LEU A 624 -12.20 23.09 -25.58
N PHE A 625 -11.63 22.61 -24.47
CA PHE A 625 -12.43 22.13 -23.33
C PHE A 625 -13.16 23.26 -22.60
N SER A 626 -12.66 24.50 -22.66
CA SER A 626 -13.38 25.67 -22.14
C SER A 626 -14.57 26.08 -23.03
N ALA A 627 -14.44 25.99 -24.36
CA ALA A 627 -15.55 26.22 -25.29
C ALA A 627 -16.66 25.16 -25.11
N GLN A 628 -16.27 23.89 -24.95
CA GLN A 628 -17.18 22.79 -24.61
C GLN A 628 -18.01 23.09 -23.35
N MET A 629 -17.35 23.48 -22.25
CA MET A 629 -18.02 23.73 -20.97
C MET A 629 -18.95 24.96 -20.98
N PHE A 630 -18.52 26.08 -21.58
CA PHE A 630 -19.22 27.36 -21.40
C PHE A 630 -20.06 27.79 -22.60
N LEU A 631 -19.65 27.49 -23.84
CA LEU A 631 -20.40 27.87 -25.03
C LEU A 631 -21.36 26.77 -25.47
N TRP A 632 -20.88 25.54 -25.65
CA TRP A 632 -21.68 24.47 -26.27
C TRP A 632 -22.49 23.67 -25.27
N GLY A 633 -22.01 23.50 -24.03
CA GLY A 633 -22.61 22.60 -23.05
C GLY A 633 -22.54 21.14 -23.48
N HIS A 634 -21.55 20.77 -24.31
CA HIS A 634 -21.32 19.40 -24.77
C HIS A 634 -19.87 19.06 -24.49
N VAL A 635 -19.64 18.32 -23.40
CA VAL A 635 -18.33 18.23 -22.74
C VAL A 635 -17.78 16.82 -22.83
N HIS A 636 -16.60 16.70 -23.45
CA HIS A 636 -15.80 15.47 -23.44
C HIS A 636 -15.26 15.24 -22.04
N CYS A 637 -15.49 14.06 -21.47
CA CYS A 637 -15.25 13.83 -20.05
C CYS A 637 -13.92 13.12 -19.77
N ASP A 638 -13.23 12.61 -20.80
CA ASP A 638 -12.03 11.79 -20.68
C ASP A 638 -10.88 12.24 -21.61
N PRO A 639 -10.43 13.52 -21.61
CA PRO A 639 -9.37 14.03 -22.49
C PRO A 639 -7.96 13.53 -22.12
N HIS A 640 -7.83 12.22 -21.92
CA HIS A 640 -6.61 11.49 -21.63
C HIS A 640 -5.57 11.73 -22.72
N PRO A 641 -4.27 11.94 -22.40
CA PRO A 641 -3.23 12.14 -23.42
C PRO A 641 -3.14 10.96 -24.39
N GLY A 642 -3.59 9.76 -23.97
CA GLY A 642 -3.90 8.58 -24.79
C GLY A 642 -4.55 8.89 -26.15
N ASN A 643 -5.52 9.80 -26.13
CA ASN A 643 -6.52 9.99 -27.18
C ASN A 643 -6.36 11.32 -27.92
N ILE A 644 -5.25 12.03 -27.69
CA ILE A 644 -4.95 13.34 -28.26
C ILE A 644 -3.67 13.25 -29.07
N PHE A 645 -3.79 13.50 -30.38
CA PHE A 645 -2.68 13.53 -31.32
C PHE A 645 -2.42 14.98 -31.75
N ILE A 646 -1.15 15.31 -31.94
CA ILE A 646 -0.69 16.60 -32.41
C ILE A 646 -0.13 16.43 -33.82
N ARG A 647 -0.55 17.34 -34.71
CA ARG A 647 -0.09 17.48 -36.09
C ARG A 647 0.57 18.85 -36.27
N ARG A 648 1.45 18.99 -37.26
CA ARG A 648 2.06 20.26 -37.67
C ARG A 648 1.36 20.77 -38.94
N LYS A 649 0.84 21.99 -38.91
CA LYS A 649 0.28 22.64 -40.09
C LYS A 649 1.38 23.18 -41.02
N PRO A 650 1.13 23.34 -42.34
CA PRO A 650 2.09 23.95 -43.30
C PRO A 650 2.65 25.31 -42.87
N ASN A 651 1.87 26.11 -42.12
CA ASN A 651 2.29 27.40 -41.57
C ASN A 651 3.14 27.31 -40.28
N GLY A 652 3.40 26.09 -39.79
CA GLY A 652 4.22 25.80 -38.61
C GLY A 652 3.51 25.84 -37.26
N GLN A 653 2.21 26.13 -37.22
CA GLN A 653 1.39 26.05 -36.00
C GLN A 653 0.95 24.61 -35.69
N PRO A 654 0.53 24.32 -34.44
CA PRO A 654 -0.06 23.02 -34.10
C PRO A 654 -1.48 22.86 -34.66
N GLU A 655 -1.85 21.61 -34.90
CA GLU A 655 -3.23 21.13 -35.00
C GLU A 655 -3.43 20.04 -33.93
N LEU A 656 -4.53 20.10 -33.18
CA LEU A 656 -4.89 19.14 -32.14
C LEU A 656 -5.99 18.22 -32.66
N VAL A 657 -5.72 16.91 -32.70
CA VAL A 657 -6.67 15.88 -33.13
C VAL A 657 -7.20 15.10 -31.91
N LEU A 658 -8.52 14.99 -31.78
CA LEU A 658 -9.19 14.24 -30.72
C LEU A 658 -9.85 12.99 -31.31
N ILE A 659 -9.41 11.80 -30.89
CA ILE A 659 -9.75 10.53 -31.57
C ILE A 659 -10.72 9.60 -30.82
N ASP A 660 -10.99 9.86 -29.54
CA ASP A 660 -11.93 9.09 -28.71
C ASP A 660 -13.11 10.00 -28.37
N HIS A 661 -14.33 9.52 -28.56
CA HIS A 661 -15.56 10.26 -28.29
C HIS A 661 -16.57 9.47 -27.45
N GLY A 662 -16.12 8.40 -26.76
CA GLY A 662 -17.01 7.47 -26.06
C GLY A 662 -17.74 8.05 -24.84
N LEU A 663 -17.21 9.11 -24.20
CA LEU A 663 -17.74 9.65 -22.95
C LEU A 663 -18.00 11.16 -23.00
N TYR A 664 -19.26 11.52 -23.22
CA TYR A 664 -19.78 12.89 -23.21
C TYR A 664 -20.93 13.10 -22.22
N ILE A 665 -21.01 14.33 -21.71
CA ILE A 665 -22.21 14.87 -21.06
C ILE A 665 -22.79 16.03 -21.89
N HIS A 666 -24.08 16.26 -21.73
CA HIS A 666 -24.72 17.53 -22.07
C HIS A 666 -24.97 18.32 -20.78
N MET A 667 -24.92 19.65 -20.86
CA MET A 667 -25.21 20.58 -19.76
C MET A 667 -26.39 21.47 -20.14
N GLU A 668 -27.47 21.38 -19.36
CA GLU A 668 -28.63 22.27 -19.47
C GLU A 668 -28.20 23.75 -19.51
N PRO A 669 -28.75 24.60 -20.40
CA PRO A 669 -28.33 26.00 -20.53
C PRO A 669 -28.34 26.78 -19.21
N GLY A 670 -29.35 26.54 -18.36
CA GLY A 670 -29.44 27.14 -17.02
C GLY A 670 -28.26 26.76 -16.11
N PHE A 671 -27.88 25.48 -16.08
CA PHE A 671 -26.72 25.03 -15.32
C PHE A 671 -25.40 25.53 -15.95
N ARG A 672 -25.27 25.49 -17.28
CA ARG A 672 -24.13 26.06 -18.03
C ARG A 672 -23.88 27.54 -17.68
N HIS A 673 -24.94 28.34 -17.61
CA HIS A 673 -24.85 29.76 -17.22
C HIS A 673 -24.53 29.94 -15.73
N GLN A 674 -25.08 29.12 -14.83
CA GLN A 674 -24.69 29.11 -13.41
C GLN A 674 -23.21 28.74 -13.24
N TYR A 675 -22.72 27.74 -13.96
CA TYR A 675 -21.32 27.30 -13.91
C TYR A 675 -20.36 28.37 -14.46
N ALA A 676 -20.73 29.08 -15.52
CA ALA A 676 -20.00 30.24 -16.02
C ALA A 676 -20.00 31.42 -15.03
N ARG A 677 -21.13 31.68 -14.34
CA ARG A 677 -21.21 32.69 -13.26
C ARG A 677 -20.36 32.31 -12.04
N PHE A 678 -20.38 31.04 -11.66
CA PHE A 678 -19.54 30.48 -10.60
C PHE A 678 -18.06 30.71 -10.90
N TRP A 679 -17.56 30.29 -12.08
CA TRP A 679 -16.17 30.50 -12.48
C TRP A 679 -15.76 31.97 -12.53
N LYS A 680 -16.68 32.86 -12.90
CA LYS A 680 -16.45 34.31 -12.85
C LYS A 680 -16.32 34.81 -11.40
N ALA A 681 -17.29 34.49 -10.53
CA ALA A 681 -17.31 34.91 -9.13
C ALA A 681 -16.10 34.39 -8.34
N LEU A 682 -15.73 33.13 -8.57
CA LEU A 682 -14.58 32.43 -8.02
C LEU A 682 -13.23 33.11 -8.33
N LEU A 683 -13.14 33.79 -9.47
CA LEU A 683 -11.93 34.50 -9.92
C LEU A 683 -11.97 36.02 -9.63
N THR A 684 -13.14 36.60 -9.34
CA THR A 684 -13.27 37.97 -8.81
C THR A 684 -13.38 38.03 -7.29
N PHE A 685 -13.30 36.89 -6.60
CA PHE A 685 -13.56 36.74 -5.17
C PHE A 685 -14.94 37.27 -4.73
N ASP A 686 -15.96 37.16 -5.60
CA ASP A 686 -17.36 37.48 -5.27
C ASP A 686 -17.98 36.34 -4.46
N ASN A 687 -17.64 36.32 -3.16
CA ASN A 687 -18.13 35.34 -2.19
C ASN A 687 -19.66 35.28 -2.10
N ARG A 688 -20.36 36.39 -2.42
CA ARG A 688 -21.81 36.45 -2.38
C ARG A 688 -22.40 35.65 -3.53
N THR A 689 -22.03 35.98 -4.78
CA THR A 689 -22.50 35.21 -5.95
C THR A 689 -22.04 33.76 -5.88
N LEU A 690 -20.82 33.51 -5.39
CA LEU A 690 -20.29 32.17 -5.14
C LEU A 690 -21.17 31.39 -4.16
N GLY A 691 -21.46 31.96 -2.99
CA GLY A 691 -22.28 31.34 -1.95
C GLY A 691 -23.75 31.16 -2.34
N GLU A 692 -24.32 32.10 -3.11
CA GLU A 692 -25.67 31.99 -3.67
C GLU A 692 -25.79 30.80 -4.65
N ILE A 693 -24.84 30.66 -5.58
CA ILE A 693 -24.85 29.56 -6.56
C ILE A 693 -24.58 28.20 -5.90
N VAL A 694 -23.53 28.13 -5.07
CA VAL A 694 -23.04 26.86 -4.50
C VAL A 694 -24.04 26.27 -3.49
N LYS A 695 -24.75 27.10 -2.71
CA LYS A 695 -25.90 26.65 -1.90
C LYS A 695 -27.09 26.20 -2.76
N GLY A 696 -27.28 26.81 -3.93
CA GLY A 696 -28.27 26.36 -4.92
C GLY A 696 -28.03 24.93 -5.41
N TRP A 697 -26.75 24.52 -5.49
CA TRP A 697 -26.31 23.15 -5.83
C TRP A 697 -26.31 22.16 -4.64
N GLY A 698 -26.91 22.52 -3.51
CA GLY A 698 -27.00 21.64 -2.32
C GLY A 698 -25.75 21.56 -1.45
N VAL A 699 -24.73 22.39 -1.73
CA VAL A 699 -23.46 22.41 -0.99
C VAL A 699 -23.57 23.30 0.26
N THR A 700 -23.18 22.81 1.44
CA THR A 700 -23.29 23.59 2.68
C THR A 700 -22.09 24.51 2.93
N ASN A 701 -20.90 24.14 2.45
CA ASN A 701 -19.66 24.92 2.60
C ASN A 701 -19.08 25.38 1.24
N PRO A 702 -19.34 26.65 0.83
CA PRO A 702 -18.82 27.19 -0.42
C PRO A 702 -17.29 27.29 -0.50
N ASP A 703 -16.60 27.58 0.61
CA ASP A 703 -15.13 27.75 0.62
C ASP A 703 -14.41 26.42 0.36
N ILE A 704 -14.93 25.31 0.88
CA ILE A 704 -14.43 23.95 0.58
C ILE A 704 -14.62 23.62 -0.90
N PHE A 705 -15.82 23.84 -1.44
CA PHE A 705 -16.14 23.54 -2.85
C PHE A 705 -15.37 24.44 -3.83
N ALA A 706 -15.19 25.72 -3.51
CA ALA A 706 -14.35 26.65 -4.25
C ALA A 706 -12.87 26.20 -4.24
N SER A 707 -12.37 25.75 -3.07
CA SER A 707 -11.00 25.24 -2.95
C SER A 707 -10.78 23.96 -3.76
N ALA A 708 -11.75 23.05 -3.73
CA ALA A 708 -11.74 21.81 -4.50
C ALA A 708 -11.85 22.05 -6.02
N THR A 709 -12.61 23.05 -6.45
CA THR A 709 -12.78 23.35 -7.89
C THR A 709 -11.58 24.08 -8.48
N LEU A 710 -10.92 24.94 -7.71
CA LEU A 710 -9.68 25.60 -8.13
C LEU A 710 -8.44 24.70 -8.02
N MET A 711 -8.50 23.65 -7.20
CA MET A 711 -7.33 22.93 -6.69
C MET A 711 -6.29 23.91 -6.10
N ARG A 712 -6.76 24.77 -5.17
CA ARG A 712 -5.94 25.59 -4.25
C ARG A 712 -6.80 26.08 -3.08
N PRO A 713 -6.24 26.42 -1.90
CA PRO A 713 -7.01 27.06 -0.84
C PRO A 713 -7.71 28.34 -1.32
N TYR A 714 -9.04 28.43 -1.18
CA TYR A 714 -9.80 29.62 -1.55
C TYR A 714 -9.69 30.70 -0.46
N SER A 715 -8.85 31.70 -0.69
CA SER A 715 -8.58 32.82 0.23
C SER A 715 -9.58 33.98 0.13
N GLY A 716 -10.72 33.80 -0.56
CA GLY A 716 -11.74 34.84 -0.70
C GLY A 716 -12.70 34.92 0.48
N GLY A 717 -13.14 33.76 1.00
CA GLY A 717 -14.24 33.65 1.96
C GLY A 717 -13.88 33.95 3.42
N ASP A 718 -14.65 33.39 4.35
CA ASP A 718 -14.50 33.68 5.79
C ASP A 718 -13.29 32.97 6.43
N MET A 719 -12.62 32.09 5.67
CA MET A 719 -11.50 31.25 6.10
C MET A 719 -11.85 30.30 7.28
N SER A 720 -13.13 30.04 7.53
CA SER A 720 -13.62 29.12 8.59
C SER A 720 -12.94 27.75 8.52
N THR A 721 -12.86 27.17 7.32
CA THR A 721 -12.15 25.92 7.04
C THR A 721 -10.67 26.00 7.45
N GLN A 722 -9.97 27.10 7.13
CA GLN A 722 -8.55 27.26 7.46
C GLN A 722 -8.33 27.48 8.97
N ARG A 723 -9.26 28.15 9.66
CA ARG A 723 -9.25 28.29 11.12
C ARG A 723 -9.52 26.96 11.84
N GLY A 724 -10.47 26.17 11.35
CA GLY A 724 -10.80 24.85 11.89
C GLY A 724 -9.61 23.88 11.86
N ILE A 725 -8.85 23.88 10.76
CA ILE A 725 -7.63 23.06 10.62
C ILE A 725 -6.53 23.52 11.59
N LYS A 726 -6.38 24.84 11.81
CA LYS A 726 -5.37 25.40 12.73
C LYS A 726 -5.68 25.22 14.22
N GLY A 727 -6.89 24.81 14.59
CA GLY A 727 -7.33 24.70 15.99
C GLY A 727 -6.97 23.38 16.71
N LEU A 728 -6.44 22.38 15.99
CA LEU A 728 -6.23 21.03 16.53
C LEU A 728 -4.88 20.90 17.26
N SER A 729 -4.91 20.45 18.52
CA SER A 729 -3.75 20.49 19.42
C SER A 729 -2.73 19.35 19.21
N LYS A 730 -1.72 19.28 20.09
CA LYS A 730 -0.58 18.34 20.02
C LYS A 730 -0.82 16.97 20.67
N SER A 731 -1.95 16.72 21.31
CA SER A 731 -2.21 15.47 22.05
C SER A 731 -2.66 14.30 21.16
N GLN A 732 -2.02 13.14 21.36
CA GLN A 732 -2.36 11.79 20.85
C GLN A 732 -2.43 11.59 19.32
N ARG A 733 -1.47 10.79 18.83
CA ARG A 733 -1.09 10.68 17.41
C ARG A 733 -2.01 9.79 16.57
N ALA A 734 -2.63 8.77 17.17
CA ALA A 734 -3.61 7.89 16.51
C ALA A 734 -4.99 8.55 16.38
N GLU A 735 -5.39 9.32 17.39
CA GLU A 735 -6.65 10.06 17.43
C GLU A 735 -6.72 11.07 16.28
N ARG A 736 -5.65 11.87 16.09
CA ARG A 736 -5.46 12.76 14.93
C ARG A 736 -5.75 12.11 13.58
N HIS A 737 -5.26 10.91 13.29
CA HIS A 737 -5.50 10.25 12.00
C HIS A 737 -7.00 9.92 11.81
N TYR A 738 -7.65 9.45 12.86
CA TYR A 738 -9.09 9.17 12.84
C TYR A 738 -9.93 10.46 12.74
N GLU A 739 -9.58 11.51 13.48
CA GLU A 739 -10.19 12.84 13.41
C GLU A 739 -10.06 13.46 12.01
N MET A 740 -8.89 13.39 11.39
CA MET A 740 -8.67 13.94 10.04
C MET A 740 -9.43 13.17 8.97
N GLN A 741 -9.62 11.85 9.13
CA GLN A 741 -10.50 11.07 8.27
C GLN A 741 -11.99 11.32 8.56
N GLN A 742 -12.39 11.58 9.81
CA GLN A 742 -13.72 12.10 10.11
C GLN A 742 -13.95 13.49 9.50
N ALA A 743 -12.95 14.38 9.54
CA ALA A 743 -13.01 15.71 8.93
C ALA A 743 -13.12 15.62 7.41
N ALA A 744 -12.40 14.69 6.75
CA ALA A 744 -12.56 14.41 5.33
C ALA A 744 -13.95 13.85 5.01
N ARG A 745 -14.44 12.86 5.78
CA ARG A 745 -15.81 12.32 5.62
C ARG A 745 -16.90 13.37 5.88
N LYS A 746 -16.67 14.29 6.81
CA LYS A 746 -17.52 15.46 7.06
C LYS A 746 -17.46 16.42 5.88
N ALA A 747 -16.28 16.77 5.37
CA ALA A 747 -16.15 17.63 4.19
C ALA A 747 -16.85 17.03 2.95
N ILE A 748 -16.78 15.71 2.75
CA ILE A 748 -17.55 15.02 1.70
C ILE A 748 -19.06 15.16 1.92
N ARG A 749 -19.54 15.06 3.17
CA ARG A 749 -20.95 15.26 3.54
C ARG A 749 -21.39 16.73 3.42
N ASP A 750 -20.52 17.68 3.73
CA ASP A 750 -20.76 19.12 3.63
C ASP A 750 -20.73 19.58 2.15
N ILE A 751 -19.97 18.87 1.29
CA ILE A 751 -20.02 19.01 -0.17
C ILE A 751 -21.33 18.42 -0.72
N LEU A 752 -21.63 17.16 -0.39
CA LEU A 752 -22.82 16.42 -0.84
C LEU A 752 -24.01 16.65 0.11
N GLY A 753 -24.26 17.91 0.50
CA GLY A 753 -25.18 18.27 1.59
C GLY A 753 -26.65 17.97 1.30
N ASP A 754 -27.07 18.20 0.05
CA ASP A 754 -28.40 17.85 -0.46
C ASP A 754 -28.27 17.18 -1.84
N GLU A 755 -28.30 15.84 -1.82
CA GLU A 755 -28.24 14.99 -3.03
C GLU A 755 -29.29 15.37 -4.09
N THR A 756 -30.43 15.94 -3.69
CA THR A 756 -31.53 16.27 -4.62
C THR A 756 -31.27 17.53 -5.44
N LYS A 757 -30.32 18.37 -5.02
CA LYS A 757 -29.94 19.61 -5.70
C LYS A 757 -28.58 19.56 -6.39
N TRP A 758 -27.81 18.49 -6.19
CA TRP A 758 -26.46 18.35 -6.73
C TRP A 758 -26.46 18.12 -8.25
N PRO A 759 -25.88 19.02 -9.08
CA PRO A 759 -25.77 18.81 -10.53
C PRO A 759 -24.83 17.64 -10.84
N GLN A 760 -25.37 16.59 -11.45
CA GLN A 760 -24.66 15.33 -11.69
C GLN A 760 -23.48 15.49 -12.66
N GLU A 761 -23.58 16.47 -13.55
CA GLU A 761 -22.56 16.92 -14.50
C GLU A 761 -21.24 17.31 -13.84
N LEU A 762 -21.27 17.86 -12.60
CA LEU A 762 -20.06 18.29 -11.88
C LEU A 762 -19.03 17.17 -11.70
N ILE A 763 -19.48 15.92 -11.62
CA ILE A 763 -18.65 14.72 -11.53
C ILE A 763 -17.70 14.64 -12.74
N PHE A 764 -18.26 14.78 -13.94
CA PHE A 764 -17.54 14.62 -15.20
C PHE A 764 -16.84 15.90 -15.65
N ILE A 765 -17.36 17.08 -15.30
CA ILE A 765 -16.65 18.36 -15.46
C ILE A 765 -15.38 18.37 -14.58
N GLY A 766 -15.48 17.91 -13.33
CA GLY A 766 -14.32 17.74 -12.45
C GLY A 766 -13.29 16.74 -13.00
N ARG A 767 -13.76 15.62 -13.59
CA ARG A 767 -12.89 14.66 -14.30
C ARG A 767 -12.12 15.32 -15.45
N ASN A 768 -12.80 16.06 -16.34
CA ASN A 768 -12.15 16.78 -17.44
C ASN A 768 -11.09 17.77 -16.91
N LEU A 769 -11.50 18.68 -16.00
CA LEU A 769 -10.62 19.71 -15.45
C LEU A 769 -9.34 19.14 -14.83
N ARG A 770 -9.43 17.98 -14.16
CA ARG A 770 -8.27 17.29 -13.58
C ARG A 770 -7.32 16.73 -14.63
N ILE A 771 -7.81 16.11 -15.71
CA ILE A 771 -6.91 15.64 -16.78
C ILE A 771 -6.27 16.82 -17.50
N VAL A 772 -7.03 17.88 -17.79
CA VAL A 772 -6.50 19.10 -18.43
C VAL A 772 -5.42 19.75 -17.56
N GLN A 773 -5.57 19.72 -16.22
CA GLN A 773 -4.51 20.12 -15.28
C GLN A 773 -3.29 19.19 -15.35
N GLY A 774 -3.49 17.87 -15.27
CA GLY A 774 -2.40 16.90 -15.33
C GLY A 774 -1.59 16.98 -16.63
N ASN A 775 -2.25 17.20 -17.76
CA ASN A 775 -1.61 17.41 -19.06
C ASN A 775 -0.83 18.74 -19.10
N ASN A 776 -1.33 19.81 -18.46
CA ASN A 776 -0.58 21.07 -18.32
C ASN A 776 0.70 20.86 -17.51
N GLN A 777 0.58 20.23 -16.33
CA GLN A 777 1.69 19.93 -15.42
C GLN A 777 2.75 19.04 -16.09
N PHE A 778 2.34 17.95 -16.75
CA PHE A 778 3.23 17.05 -17.51
C PHE A 778 4.06 17.78 -18.59
N LEU A 779 3.46 18.75 -19.30
CA LEU A 779 4.16 19.56 -20.28
C LEU A 779 5.08 20.64 -19.67
N GLY A 780 5.06 20.84 -18.35
CA GLY A 780 5.88 21.83 -17.62
C GLY A 780 5.13 23.14 -17.32
N SER A 781 3.82 23.05 -17.15
CA SER A 781 2.90 24.16 -16.89
C SER A 781 3.12 25.35 -17.86
N PRO A 782 3.03 25.13 -19.20
CA PRO A 782 3.34 26.15 -20.21
C PRO A 782 2.28 27.26 -20.33
N VAL A 783 1.06 27.04 -19.83
CA VAL A 783 -0.04 28.02 -19.85
C VAL A 783 -0.69 28.19 -18.49
N ASN A 784 -1.19 29.40 -18.22
CA ASN A 784 -2.10 29.65 -17.10
C ASN A 784 -3.52 29.21 -17.50
N ARG A 785 -3.84 27.92 -17.30
CA ARG A 785 -5.14 27.33 -17.65
C ARG A 785 -6.31 28.07 -16.99
N VAL A 786 -6.16 28.43 -15.71
CA VAL A 786 -7.20 29.07 -14.88
C VAL A 786 -7.64 30.41 -15.49
N LYS A 787 -6.68 31.20 -15.98
CA LYS A 787 -6.96 32.45 -16.71
C LYS A 787 -7.71 32.20 -18.02
N ILE A 788 -7.29 31.21 -18.81
CA ILE A 788 -7.92 30.88 -20.10
C ILE A 788 -9.38 30.45 -19.86
N THR A 789 -9.59 29.45 -19.02
CA THR A 789 -10.92 28.94 -18.61
C THR A 789 -11.81 30.06 -18.07
N GLY A 790 -11.28 30.94 -17.22
CA GLY A 790 -11.98 32.13 -16.72
C GLY A 790 -12.39 33.13 -17.81
N ILE A 791 -11.54 33.36 -18.83
CA ILE A 791 -11.87 34.22 -19.98
C ILE A 791 -13.02 33.64 -20.80
N TRP A 792 -13.02 32.33 -21.07
CA TRP A 792 -14.15 31.67 -21.74
C TRP A 792 -15.43 31.72 -20.90
N ALA A 793 -15.36 31.44 -19.59
CA ALA A 793 -16.49 31.56 -18.67
C ALA A 793 -17.12 32.97 -18.69
N SER A 794 -16.30 34.02 -18.58
CA SER A 794 -16.82 35.40 -18.63
C SER A 794 -17.23 35.86 -20.04
N ARG A 795 -16.78 35.20 -21.11
CA ARG A 795 -17.24 35.47 -22.49
C ARG A 795 -18.59 34.82 -22.78
N ALA A 796 -18.82 33.58 -22.33
CA ALA A 796 -20.09 32.88 -22.52
C ALA A 796 -21.30 33.65 -21.96
N LEU A 797 -21.08 34.41 -20.87
CA LEU A 797 -22.08 35.31 -20.27
C LEU A 797 -22.39 36.58 -21.10
N ILE A 798 -21.74 36.76 -22.25
CA ILE A 798 -22.00 37.82 -23.24
C ILE A 798 -22.38 37.19 -24.59
N GLU A 799 -21.68 36.12 -24.98
CA GLU A 799 -21.79 35.45 -26.27
C GLU A 799 -22.98 34.47 -26.36
N SER A 800 -23.55 33.98 -25.24
CA SER A 800 -24.70 33.05 -25.30
C SER A 800 -25.91 33.65 -26.02
N PRO A 801 -26.53 32.94 -26.98
CA PRO A 801 -27.73 33.44 -27.66
C PRO A 801 -28.87 33.66 -26.67
N ASP A 802 -29.03 32.75 -25.72
CA ASP A 802 -30.12 32.64 -24.74
C ASP A 802 -30.28 33.82 -23.75
N LEU A 803 -29.33 34.77 -23.70
CA LEU A 803 -29.36 35.92 -22.77
C LEU A 803 -29.96 37.18 -23.41
N SER A 804 -30.70 37.97 -22.63
CA SER A 804 -31.28 39.23 -23.12
C SER A 804 -30.23 40.30 -23.44
N LEU A 805 -30.57 41.26 -24.31
CA LEU A 805 -29.66 42.34 -24.71
C LEU A 805 -29.17 43.18 -23.50
N VAL A 806 -30.06 43.42 -22.53
CA VAL A 806 -29.76 44.17 -21.30
C VAL A 806 -28.75 43.42 -20.43
N GLU A 807 -28.91 42.10 -20.29
CA GLU A 807 -27.98 41.26 -19.54
C GLU A 807 -26.62 41.16 -20.21
N LYS A 808 -26.59 41.03 -21.55
CA LYS A 808 -25.36 41.04 -22.35
C LYS A 808 -24.57 42.34 -22.13
N MET A 809 -25.23 43.50 -22.19
CA MET A 809 -24.57 44.79 -21.91
C MET A 809 -24.07 44.91 -20.45
N ARG A 810 -24.87 44.46 -19.46
CA ARG A 810 -24.44 44.44 -18.05
C ARG A 810 -23.23 43.50 -17.82
N ASN A 811 -23.18 42.38 -18.53
CA ASN A 811 -22.09 41.41 -18.42
C ASN A 811 -20.82 41.88 -19.15
N LEU A 812 -20.94 42.68 -20.22
CA LEU A 812 -19.83 43.30 -20.95
C LEU A 812 -19.03 44.27 -20.07
N GLY A 813 -19.70 45.22 -19.39
CA GLY A 813 -19.00 46.12 -18.45
C GLY A 813 -18.30 45.36 -17.32
N ARG A 814 -18.95 44.32 -16.79
CA ARG A 814 -18.37 43.39 -15.81
C ARG A 814 -17.28 42.48 -16.39
N HIS A 815 -17.09 42.40 -17.70
CA HIS A 815 -15.99 41.66 -18.34
C HIS A 815 -14.75 42.53 -18.51
N CYS A 816 -14.90 43.83 -18.73
CA CYS A 816 -13.78 44.78 -18.69
C CYS A 816 -13.07 44.77 -17.32
N VAL A 817 -13.85 44.88 -16.22
CA VAL A 817 -13.31 44.76 -14.84
C VAL A 817 -12.62 43.42 -14.61
N PHE A 818 -13.25 42.32 -15.06
CA PHE A 818 -12.68 40.97 -14.97
C PHE A 818 -11.32 40.82 -15.67
N ARG A 819 -11.14 41.44 -16.84
CA ARG A 819 -9.86 41.41 -17.57
C ARG A 819 -8.76 42.20 -16.84
N MET A 820 -9.10 43.29 -16.14
CA MET A 820 -8.14 44.02 -15.30
C MET A 820 -7.67 43.18 -14.10
N VAL A 821 -8.58 42.45 -13.45
CA VAL A 821 -8.24 41.52 -12.34
C VAL A 821 -7.37 40.34 -12.83
N LEU A 822 -7.60 39.83 -14.04
CA LEU A 822 -6.74 38.79 -14.62
C LEU A 822 -5.37 39.31 -15.08
N PHE A 823 -5.22 40.61 -15.38
CA PHE A 823 -3.94 41.20 -15.77
C PHE A 823 -2.92 41.22 -14.62
N THR A 824 -3.34 41.50 -13.38
CA THR A 824 -2.44 41.37 -12.21
C THR A 824 -1.99 39.93 -11.97
N THR A 825 -2.80 38.95 -12.40
CA THR A 825 -2.45 37.52 -12.34
C THR A 825 -1.38 37.14 -13.37
N ASP A 826 -1.31 37.84 -14.52
CA ASP A 826 -0.19 37.67 -15.48
C ASP A 826 1.14 38.12 -14.88
N ILE A 827 1.16 39.26 -14.19
CA ILE A 827 2.38 39.79 -13.55
C ILE A 827 2.95 38.76 -12.57
N PHE A 828 2.09 38.16 -11.74
CA PHE A 828 2.49 37.08 -10.82
C PHE A 828 2.95 35.80 -11.55
N PHE A 829 2.24 35.38 -12.60
CA PHE A 829 2.66 34.22 -13.40
C PHE A 829 4.02 34.43 -14.06
N TYR A 830 4.27 35.59 -14.68
CA TYR A 830 5.58 35.91 -15.26
C TYR A 830 6.67 36.04 -14.21
N PHE A 831 6.39 36.62 -13.03
CA PHE A 831 7.33 36.64 -11.90
C PHE A 831 7.75 35.22 -11.48
N THR A 832 6.81 34.29 -11.31
CA THR A 832 7.16 32.88 -11.00
C THR A 832 7.90 32.19 -12.14
N LYS A 833 7.59 32.46 -13.42
CA LYS A 833 8.35 31.91 -14.56
C LYS A 833 9.76 32.50 -14.69
N VAL A 834 9.98 33.76 -14.32
CA VAL A 834 11.33 34.33 -14.16
C VAL A 834 12.07 33.65 -13.01
N ARG A 835 11.40 33.40 -11.88
CA ARG A 835 11.98 32.63 -10.76
C ARG A 835 12.38 31.20 -11.17
N GLN A 836 11.54 30.52 -11.95
CA GLN A 836 11.83 29.19 -12.51
C GLN A 836 13.01 29.23 -13.50
N PHE A 837 13.09 30.26 -14.36
CA PHE A 837 14.22 30.45 -15.28
C PHE A 837 15.55 30.69 -14.55
N LEU A 838 15.52 31.49 -13.48
CA LEU A 838 16.66 31.76 -12.60
C LEU A 838 17.01 30.60 -11.65
N ARG A 839 16.32 29.44 -11.75
CA ARG A 839 16.47 28.26 -10.88
C ARG A 839 16.19 28.52 -9.38
N LEU A 840 15.42 29.56 -9.06
CA LEU A 840 15.09 29.99 -7.69
C LEU A 840 13.73 29.46 -7.18
N GLY A 841 13.19 28.40 -7.81
CA GLY A 841 11.91 27.76 -7.44
C GLY A 841 11.29 26.96 -8.60
N GLY A 842 10.14 26.34 -8.35
CA GLY A 842 9.33 25.67 -9.37
C GLY A 842 8.55 26.67 -10.24
N GLY A 843 7.68 26.15 -11.09
CA GLY A 843 6.66 26.95 -11.79
C GLY A 843 5.47 27.20 -10.87
N MET A 844 4.61 28.18 -11.22
CA MET A 844 3.46 28.56 -10.39
C MET A 844 2.58 27.38 -9.94
N GLU A 845 2.23 26.47 -10.87
CA GLU A 845 1.41 25.30 -10.53
C GLU A 845 2.22 24.18 -9.86
N ASP A 846 3.55 24.17 -9.99
CA ASP A 846 4.42 23.17 -9.39
C ASP A 846 4.68 23.52 -7.91
N ASP A 847 4.93 24.80 -7.61
CA ASP A 847 5.04 25.35 -6.25
C ASP A 847 3.67 25.31 -5.51
N LEU A 848 2.55 25.53 -6.23
CA LEU A 848 1.20 25.46 -5.65
C LEU A 848 0.71 24.02 -5.45
N GLU A 849 1.01 23.11 -6.38
CA GLU A 849 0.80 21.67 -6.18
C GLU A 849 1.72 21.18 -5.04
N ALA A 850 2.95 21.68 -4.91
CA ALA A 850 3.77 21.42 -3.74
C ALA A 850 3.14 21.95 -2.44
N GLN A 851 2.44 23.10 -2.45
CA GLN A 851 1.69 23.58 -1.27
C GLN A 851 0.41 22.76 -0.98
N MET A 852 -0.34 22.34 -2.00
CA MET A 852 -1.50 21.44 -1.81
C MET A 852 -1.07 20.04 -1.39
N GLN A 853 0.02 19.53 -1.95
CA GLN A 853 0.67 18.32 -1.47
C GLN A 853 1.22 18.54 -0.07
N VAL A 854 1.77 19.69 0.30
CA VAL A 854 2.16 19.97 1.70
C VAL A 854 0.95 19.95 2.62
N MET A 855 -0.22 20.47 2.25
CA MET A 855 -1.45 20.25 3.03
C MET A 855 -1.85 18.77 3.07
N ALA A 856 -1.85 18.06 1.93
CA ALA A 856 -2.12 16.62 1.88
C ALA A 856 -1.01 15.74 2.50
N LYS A 857 0.14 16.33 2.84
CA LYS A 857 1.29 15.73 3.54
C LYS A 857 1.29 16.09 5.03
N ASP A 858 0.79 17.25 5.44
CA ASP A 858 0.28 17.43 6.80
C ASP A 858 -0.83 16.40 7.12
N MET A 859 -1.51 15.87 6.08
CA MET A 859 -2.35 14.66 6.13
C MET A 859 -1.63 13.33 5.77
N GLY A 860 -0.37 13.30 5.33
CA GLY A 860 0.23 12.20 4.54
C GLY A 860 1.76 11.97 4.56
N SER A 861 2.62 12.98 4.76
CA SER A 861 4.08 12.87 4.94
C SER A 861 4.65 14.06 5.74
N ALA A 862 5.67 13.92 6.57
CA ALA A 862 6.83 13.09 6.32
C ALA A 862 6.79 11.71 7.01
N ALA A 863 7.29 10.69 6.29
CA ALA A 863 7.45 9.33 6.79
C ALA A 863 8.80 9.12 7.53
N PHE A 864 9.87 9.76 7.05
CA PHE A 864 11.16 9.81 7.75
C PHE A 864 11.07 10.68 9.01
N TYR A 865 10.88 12.00 8.82
CA TYR A 865 11.00 13.01 9.90
C TYR A 865 9.66 13.55 10.45
N GLY A 866 8.51 12.99 10.06
CA GLY A 866 7.20 13.60 10.32
C GLY A 866 6.31 12.88 11.33
N ALA A 867 5.21 13.54 11.68
CA ALA A 867 4.22 13.05 12.64
C ALA A 867 3.37 11.86 12.12
N ASN A 868 3.50 11.45 10.86
CA ASN A 868 2.66 10.44 10.23
C ASN A 868 3.28 9.02 10.33
N GLU A 869 2.93 8.29 11.40
CA GLU A 869 3.37 6.89 11.59
C GLU A 869 2.75 5.92 10.56
N VAL A 870 1.60 6.27 9.98
CA VAL A 870 0.95 5.51 8.90
C VAL A 870 1.84 5.40 7.66
N ALA A 871 2.41 6.52 7.23
CA ALA A 871 3.34 6.56 6.10
C ALA A 871 4.69 5.91 6.46
N LYS A 872 5.06 5.94 7.75
CA LYS A 872 6.24 5.25 8.28
C LYS A 872 6.08 3.72 8.24
N GLU A 873 4.95 3.17 8.67
CA GLU A 873 4.64 1.74 8.57
C GLU A 873 4.72 1.23 7.13
N HIS A 874 4.11 1.96 6.19
CA HIS A 874 4.14 1.59 4.76
C HIS A 874 5.57 1.61 4.20
N LEU A 875 6.34 2.67 4.49
CA LEU A 875 7.75 2.78 4.10
C LEU A 875 8.61 1.65 4.69
N VAL A 876 8.39 1.30 5.96
CA VAL A 876 9.03 0.15 6.63
C VAL A 876 8.71 -1.18 5.91
N GLN A 877 7.47 -1.41 5.47
CA GLN A 877 7.16 -2.63 4.69
C GLN A 877 7.77 -2.61 3.28
N GLN A 878 7.82 -1.46 2.60
CA GLN A 878 8.47 -1.36 1.28
C GLN A 878 9.97 -1.63 1.36
N ILE A 879 10.65 -1.08 2.37
CA ILE A 879 12.08 -1.32 2.59
C ILE A 879 12.31 -2.79 2.99
N ARG A 880 11.48 -3.37 3.89
CA ARG A 880 11.53 -4.81 4.24
C ARG A 880 11.53 -5.69 2.97
N GLN A 881 10.55 -5.47 2.08
CA GLN A 881 10.43 -6.25 0.84
C GLN A 881 11.63 -6.06 -0.11
N ALA A 882 12.19 -4.86 -0.20
CA ALA A 882 13.38 -4.60 -1.02
C ALA A 882 14.62 -5.31 -0.45
N CYS A 883 14.82 -5.27 0.87
CA CYS A 883 15.93 -5.92 1.56
C CYS A 883 15.86 -7.46 1.50
N GLU A 884 14.66 -8.04 1.64
CA GLU A 884 14.43 -9.49 1.57
C GLU A 884 14.53 -10.05 0.13
N ARG A 885 14.20 -9.26 -0.89
CA ARG A 885 14.11 -9.73 -2.29
C ARG A 885 15.27 -9.33 -3.20
N PHE A 886 15.84 -8.15 -3.00
CA PHE A 886 16.80 -7.54 -3.95
C PHE A 886 18.08 -7.02 -3.30
N GLY A 887 18.09 -6.74 -1.99
CA GLY A 887 19.21 -6.11 -1.30
C GLY A 887 19.46 -4.63 -1.68
N PHE A 888 18.64 -4.08 -2.58
CA PHE A 888 18.80 -2.79 -3.24
C PHE A 888 17.47 -2.03 -3.29
N PHE A 889 17.50 -0.71 -3.10
CA PHE A 889 16.40 0.20 -3.37
C PHE A 889 16.89 1.59 -3.77
N GLN A 890 16.01 2.43 -4.31
CA GLN A 890 16.29 3.86 -4.50
C GLN A 890 15.55 4.69 -3.45
N LEU A 891 16.26 5.63 -2.84
CA LEU A 891 15.74 6.54 -1.81
C LEU A 891 15.66 7.97 -2.36
N ILE A 892 14.48 8.56 -2.27
CA ILE A 892 14.17 9.95 -2.65
C ILE A 892 13.52 10.68 -1.47
N ASN A 893 13.61 12.02 -1.43
CA ASN A 893 13.14 12.86 -0.31
C ASN A 893 13.86 12.57 1.03
N HIS A 894 15.13 12.16 0.96
CA HIS A 894 16.01 11.85 2.12
C HIS A 894 16.43 13.09 2.92
N GLY A 895 16.37 14.30 2.34
CA GLY A 895 16.67 15.57 3.03
C GLY A 895 18.04 16.18 2.69
N ILE A 896 18.97 15.40 2.12
CA ILE A 896 20.28 15.93 1.67
C ILE A 896 20.09 17.00 0.58
N PRO A 897 20.62 18.23 0.78
CA PRO A 897 20.44 19.32 -0.19
C PRO A 897 21.01 19.02 -1.59
N ALA A 898 20.30 19.46 -2.63
CA ALA A 898 20.64 19.14 -4.02
C ALA A 898 21.84 19.95 -4.57
N ASP A 899 22.09 21.13 -3.99
CA ASP A 899 23.27 21.95 -4.21
C ASP A 899 24.53 21.26 -3.67
N ILE A 900 24.47 20.63 -2.48
CA ILE A 900 25.59 19.83 -1.95
C ILE A 900 25.85 18.61 -2.84
N GLN A 901 24.82 17.87 -3.27
CA GLN A 901 24.98 16.75 -4.23
C GLN A 901 25.67 17.19 -5.52
N ALA A 902 25.27 18.34 -6.08
CA ALA A 902 25.89 18.91 -7.28
C ALA A 902 27.33 19.40 -7.04
N ALA A 903 27.61 19.98 -5.88
CA ALA A 903 28.95 20.44 -5.52
C ALA A 903 29.94 19.27 -5.37
N VAL A 904 29.54 18.17 -4.73
CA VAL A 904 30.38 16.96 -4.58
C VAL A 904 30.71 16.33 -5.94
N LEU A 905 29.73 16.25 -6.85
CA LEU A 905 29.97 15.77 -8.22
C LEU A 905 30.89 16.73 -9.00
N LYS A 906 30.69 18.05 -8.90
CA LYS A 906 31.59 19.07 -9.50
C LYS A 906 33.03 18.91 -9.00
N HIS A 907 33.24 18.77 -7.70
CA HIS A 907 34.57 18.61 -7.10
C HIS A 907 35.22 17.25 -7.42
N SER A 908 34.42 16.21 -7.64
CA SER A 908 34.89 14.94 -8.20
C SER A 908 35.47 15.13 -9.60
N THR A 909 34.74 15.79 -10.51
CA THR A 909 35.23 16.11 -11.87
C THR A 909 36.46 17.02 -11.84
N ASP A 910 36.49 18.04 -10.98
CA ASP A 910 37.63 18.96 -10.76
C ASP A 910 38.90 18.18 -10.38
N PHE A 911 38.81 17.27 -9.40
CA PHE A 911 39.94 16.42 -9.00
C PHE A 911 40.37 15.44 -10.10
N PHE A 912 39.45 14.70 -10.72
CA PHE A 912 39.83 13.69 -11.71
C PHE A 912 40.36 14.28 -13.02
N SER A 913 40.07 15.55 -13.30
CA SER A 913 40.65 16.33 -14.41
C SER A 913 42.13 16.72 -14.21
N LEU A 914 42.68 16.55 -13.01
CA LEU A 914 44.10 16.82 -12.74
C LEU A 914 45.02 15.80 -13.45
N PRO A 915 46.25 16.20 -13.84
CA PRO A 915 47.24 15.27 -14.37
C PRO A 915 47.52 14.09 -13.44
N THR A 916 47.81 12.92 -13.99
CA THR A 916 48.07 11.69 -13.23
C THR A 916 49.21 11.88 -12.22
N GLU A 917 50.25 12.62 -12.62
CA GLU A 917 51.44 12.96 -11.81
C GLU A 917 51.13 13.91 -10.63
N VAL A 918 49.96 14.53 -10.63
CA VAL A 918 49.43 15.31 -9.51
C VAL A 918 48.54 14.42 -8.64
N LYS A 919 47.64 13.63 -9.24
CA LYS A 919 46.77 12.68 -8.51
C LYS A 919 47.58 11.65 -7.72
N GLU A 920 48.69 11.16 -8.28
CA GLU A 920 49.61 10.22 -7.63
C GLU A 920 50.41 10.81 -6.44
N ARG A 921 50.44 12.14 -6.24
CA ARG A 921 50.97 12.73 -4.98
C ARG A 921 50.13 12.35 -3.77
N TYR A 922 48.86 12.01 -4.02
CA TYR A 922 47.86 11.67 -3.04
C TYR A 922 47.58 10.17 -2.96
N ASP A 923 48.48 9.31 -3.49
CA ASP A 923 48.34 7.86 -3.62
C ASP A 923 47.68 7.16 -2.40
N GLN A 924 46.78 6.21 -2.65
CA GLN A 924 46.00 5.52 -1.63
C GLN A 924 46.91 4.71 -0.70
N ASP A 925 46.98 5.10 0.58
CA ASP A 925 47.75 4.34 1.57
C ASP A 925 46.96 3.11 2.04
N ILE A 926 47.19 1.98 1.37
CA ILE A 926 46.58 0.67 1.64
C ILE A 926 47.12 0.06 2.96
N GLY A 927 48.30 0.48 3.45
CA GLY A 927 48.89 -0.01 4.69
C GLY A 927 48.47 0.76 5.95
N GLY A 928 48.21 2.06 5.80
CA GLY A 928 47.70 2.95 6.85
C GLY A 928 46.20 3.21 6.76
N TYR A 929 45.82 4.49 6.66
CA TYR A 929 44.44 4.93 6.90
C TYR A 929 43.45 4.68 5.75
N ASN A 930 43.89 4.07 4.64
CA ASN A 930 43.07 3.81 3.46
C ASN A 930 42.43 5.10 2.90
N ARG A 931 43.25 6.14 2.75
CA ARG A 931 42.91 7.48 2.23
C ARG A 931 43.77 7.85 1.03
N GLY A 932 43.19 8.57 0.07
CA GLY A 932 43.89 9.05 -1.12
C GLY A 932 43.43 8.46 -2.46
N TYR A 933 44.25 8.65 -3.49
CA TYR A 933 43.98 8.33 -4.89
C TYR A 933 44.21 6.86 -5.24
N GLU A 934 43.16 6.19 -5.71
CA GLU A 934 43.16 4.83 -6.24
C GLU A 934 43.38 4.90 -7.77
N ARG A 935 44.51 4.37 -8.24
CA ARG A 935 44.89 4.43 -9.66
C ARG A 935 43.95 3.60 -10.53
N LEU A 936 43.88 3.96 -11.81
CA LEU A 936 43.13 3.22 -12.82
C LEU A 936 43.58 1.74 -12.87
N ARG A 937 42.64 0.81 -12.70
CA ARG A 937 42.86 -0.66 -12.63
C ARG A 937 43.57 -1.19 -11.37
N SER A 938 43.66 -0.43 -10.27
CA SER A 938 44.21 -0.92 -8.98
C SER A 938 43.37 -2.00 -8.28
N GLN A 939 42.06 -2.10 -8.56
CA GLN A 939 41.20 -3.19 -8.07
C GLN A 939 40.96 -4.23 -9.17
N ASN A 940 40.70 -5.49 -8.78
CA ASN A 940 40.35 -6.56 -9.71
C ASN A 940 39.41 -7.60 -9.06
N PHE A 941 38.11 -7.28 -8.99
CA PHE A 941 37.11 -8.22 -8.46
C PHE A 941 36.94 -9.48 -9.32
N GLU A 942 37.21 -9.41 -10.62
CA GLU A 942 37.16 -10.55 -11.55
C GLU A 942 38.57 -10.97 -11.97
N LYS A 943 39.24 -11.78 -11.14
CA LYS A 943 40.67 -12.22 -11.19
C LYS A 943 41.20 -12.83 -12.51
N ARG A 944 40.41 -12.83 -13.60
CA ARG A 944 40.79 -13.19 -14.98
C ARG A 944 40.85 -11.97 -15.93
N THR A 945 40.57 -10.77 -15.44
CA THR A 945 40.55 -9.52 -16.21
C THR A 945 41.79 -8.66 -15.94
N LYS A 946 41.97 -7.57 -16.71
CA LYS A 946 43.07 -6.60 -16.57
C LYS A 946 42.90 -5.61 -15.40
N GLY A 947 41.97 -5.86 -14.47
CA GLY A 947 41.58 -4.92 -13.43
C GLY A 947 40.42 -4.01 -13.84
N ASP A 948 39.74 -3.46 -12.84
CA ASP A 948 38.52 -2.67 -12.95
C ASP A 948 38.80 -1.31 -13.60
N LEU A 949 38.07 -0.97 -14.68
CA LEU A 949 38.31 0.21 -15.51
C LEU A 949 37.64 1.46 -14.90
N LYS A 950 38.12 1.81 -13.71
CA LYS A 950 37.83 3.01 -12.91
C LYS A 950 39.06 3.51 -12.18
N GLU A 951 39.07 4.79 -11.82
CA GLU A 951 39.94 5.40 -10.82
C GLU A 951 39.10 5.94 -9.65
N GLY A 952 39.71 6.22 -8.51
CA GLY A 952 38.99 6.60 -7.29
C GLY A 952 39.73 7.56 -6.36
N PHE A 953 39.01 8.15 -5.41
CA PHE A 953 39.58 8.97 -4.35
C PHE A 953 38.88 8.68 -3.02
N TYR A 954 39.66 8.30 -2.01
CA TYR A 954 39.19 7.76 -0.73
C TYR A 954 39.28 8.81 0.37
N LEU A 955 38.13 9.15 0.92
CA LEU A 955 37.91 10.05 2.05
C LEU A 955 37.13 9.30 3.14
N GLY A 956 37.09 9.86 4.34
CA GLY A 956 36.22 9.41 5.42
C GLY A 956 36.05 10.54 6.42
N LYS A 957 35.79 10.22 7.69
CA LYS A 957 35.92 11.24 8.74
C LYS A 957 37.39 11.66 8.82
N ASP A 958 37.61 12.96 8.94
CA ASP A 958 38.93 13.57 9.09
C ASP A 958 39.33 13.49 10.57
N VAL A 959 40.13 12.48 10.93
CA VAL A 959 40.48 12.17 12.31
C VAL A 959 41.94 12.56 12.58
N PRO A 960 42.26 13.30 13.66
CA PRO A 960 43.65 13.64 14.01
C PRO A 960 44.56 12.42 14.19
N ALA A 961 45.85 12.55 13.89
CA ALA A 961 46.82 11.45 13.96
C ALA A 961 47.14 11.00 15.40
N ASP A 962 46.79 11.81 16.39
CA ASP A 962 46.93 11.60 17.83
C ASP A 962 45.64 11.06 18.50
N ASP A 963 44.58 10.80 17.72
CA ASP A 963 43.34 10.19 18.20
C ASP A 963 43.56 8.71 18.62
N ASP A 964 42.89 8.30 19.71
CA ASP A 964 43.02 6.97 20.30
C ASP A 964 42.66 5.81 19.34
N TYR A 965 41.69 5.99 18.44
CA TYR A 965 41.38 4.98 17.42
C TYR A 965 42.49 4.86 16.37
N VAL A 966 43.17 5.98 16.04
CA VAL A 966 44.27 6.02 15.08
C VAL A 966 45.54 5.42 15.70
N LEU A 967 45.85 5.77 16.94
CA LEU A 967 46.97 5.20 17.70
C LEU A 967 46.82 3.70 17.95
N ARG A 968 45.58 3.19 18.05
CA ARG A 968 45.27 1.74 18.11
C ARG A 968 45.24 1.03 16.75
N GLY A 969 45.53 1.74 15.64
CA GLY A 969 45.55 1.17 14.29
C GLY A 969 44.17 0.68 13.82
N ARG A 970 43.07 1.27 14.30
CA ARG A 970 41.73 0.82 13.91
C ARG A 970 41.42 1.17 12.46
N PHE A 971 40.87 0.18 11.75
CA PHE A 971 40.73 0.20 10.30
C PHE A 971 40.00 1.45 9.79
N GLY A 972 40.62 2.17 8.85
CA GLY A 972 39.99 3.30 8.17
C GLY A 972 39.80 4.56 9.03
N GLN A 973 40.40 4.63 10.23
CA GLN A 973 40.44 5.86 11.03
C GLN A 973 41.78 6.58 10.78
N GLY A 974 41.74 7.91 10.62
CA GLY A 974 42.93 8.74 10.37
C GLY A 974 42.62 9.97 9.49
N PRO A 975 43.63 10.85 9.29
CA PRO A 975 43.45 12.12 8.57
C PRO A 975 43.22 11.91 7.07
N ASN A 976 42.38 12.77 6.49
CA ASN A 976 42.12 12.79 5.05
C ASN A 976 43.26 13.45 4.28
N LYS A 977 43.55 12.94 3.08
CA LYS A 977 44.48 13.57 2.12
C LYS A 977 43.70 14.54 1.22
N TYR A 978 43.68 15.84 1.55
CA TYR A 978 43.00 16.83 0.69
C TYR A 978 43.92 17.33 -0.43
N PRO A 979 43.46 17.39 -1.68
CA PRO A 979 44.25 17.89 -2.80
C PRO A 979 44.40 19.42 -2.75
N ALA A 980 45.60 19.93 -3.00
CA ALA A 980 45.89 21.37 -2.99
C ALA A 980 45.73 22.02 -4.37
N GLU A 981 45.88 21.24 -5.44
CA GLU A 981 45.90 21.69 -6.84
C GLU A 981 44.52 21.72 -7.51
N VAL A 982 43.43 21.37 -6.80
CA VAL A 982 42.04 21.55 -7.29
C VAL A 982 41.66 23.03 -7.35
N THR A 983 40.64 23.38 -8.14
CA THR A 983 40.28 24.78 -8.42
C THR A 983 39.91 25.60 -7.17
N ALA A 984 39.42 24.95 -6.10
CA ALA A 984 39.15 25.58 -4.81
C ALA A 984 39.36 24.58 -3.64
N PRO A 985 40.57 24.47 -3.06
CA PRO A 985 40.90 23.43 -2.08
C PRO A 985 40.15 23.58 -0.74
N ASP A 986 39.98 24.80 -0.24
CA ASP A 986 39.20 25.06 0.99
C ASP A 986 37.71 24.72 0.80
N GLU A 987 37.17 24.99 -0.39
CA GLU A 987 35.80 24.61 -0.73
C GLU A 987 35.67 23.10 -0.90
N PHE A 988 36.65 22.44 -1.55
CA PHE A 988 36.70 20.98 -1.66
C PHE A 988 36.66 20.33 -0.28
N LYS A 989 37.53 20.76 0.67
CA LYS A 989 37.50 20.25 2.06
C LYS A 989 36.13 20.47 2.69
N ARG A 990 35.65 21.71 2.70
CA ARG A 990 34.37 22.10 3.32
C ARG A 990 33.18 21.29 2.76
N VAL A 991 33.12 21.09 1.45
CA VAL A 991 32.03 20.36 0.78
C VAL A 991 32.11 18.87 1.06
N MET A 992 33.30 18.26 1.01
CA MET A 992 33.45 16.83 1.30
C MET A 992 33.17 16.51 2.76
N ASP A 993 33.61 17.35 3.70
CA ASP A 993 33.37 17.17 5.13
C ASP A 993 31.88 17.36 5.47
N GLN A 994 31.26 18.43 4.96
CA GLN A 994 29.83 18.69 5.12
C GLN A 994 28.97 17.56 4.51
N TYR A 995 29.40 17.00 3.37
CA TYR A 995 28.73 15.87 2.75
C TYR A 995 28.91 14.57 3.53
N HIS A 996 30.11 14.31 4.05
CA HIS A 996 30.39 13.14 4.87
C HIS A 996 29.48 13.07 6.08
N ASP A 997 29.39 14.15 6.87
CA ASP A 997 28.53 14.21 8.06
C ASP A 997 27.04 14.05 7.71
N LEU A 998 26.57 14.71 6.65
CA LEU A 998 25.20 14.54 6.14
C LEU A 998 24.89 13.09 5.70
N MET A 999 25.87 12.37 5.16
CA MET A 999 25.73 10.97 4.78
C MET A 999 25.81 10.01 5.97
N VAL A 1000 26.54 10.34 7.04
CA VAL A 1000 26.45 9.62 8.33
C VAL A 1000 25.03 9.71 8.88
N ASP A 1001 24.46 10.91 9.00
CA ASP A 1001 23.09 11.14 9.51
C ASP A 1001 22.04 10.36 8.70
N LEU A 1002 22.18 10.32 7.38
CA LEU A 1002 21.30 9.54 6.51
C LEU A 1002 21.48 8.03 6.71
N GLY A 1003 22.72 7.55 6.84
CA GLY A 1003 23.02 6.14 7.11
C GLY A 1003 22.46 5.66 8.45
N VAL A 1004 22.60 6.46 9.51
CA VAL A 1004 21.97 6.24 10.82
C VAL A 1004 20.45 6.19 10.68
N SER A 1005 19.86 7.15 9.96
CA SER A 1005 18.41 7.21 9.70
C SER A 1005 17.90 5.94 8.97
N ILE A 1006 18.68 5.39 8.04
CA ILE A 1006 18.37 4.13 7.34
C ILE A 1006 18.51 2.93 8.28
N LEU A 1007 19.58 2.83 9.07
CA LEU A 1007 19.77 1.74 10.05
C LEU A 1007 18.63 1.70 11.09
N GLN A 1008 18.19 2.85 11.60
CA GLN A 1008 17.02 2.93 12.49
C GLN A 1008 15.73 2.43 11.81
N VAL A 1009 15.57 2.64 10.50
CA VAL A 1009 14.45 2.09 9.73
C VAL A 1009 14.61 0.59 9.50
N LEU A 1010 15.81 0.09 9.24
CA LEU A 1010 16.09 -1.35 9.10
C LEU A 1010 15.87 -2.12 10.42
N ALA A 1011 16.12 -1.51 11.57
CA ALA A 1011 15.71 -2.07 12.86
C ALA A 1011 14.17 -2.25 12.92
N GLN A 1012 13.40 -1.25 12.48
CA GLN A 1012 11.93 -1.36 12.38
C GLN A 1012 11.49 -2.40 11.33
N THR A 1013 12.22 -2.56 10.21
CA THR A 1013 11.93 -3.63 9.23
C THR A 1013 12.21 -5.02 9.80
N LEU A 1014 13.05 -5.15 10.83
CA LEU A 1014 13.26 -6.39 11.57
C LEU A 1014 12.34 -6.55 12.80
N SER A 1015 11.50 -5.56 13.11
CA SER A 1015 10.70 -5.49 14.35
C SER A 1015 11.54 -5.37 15.64
N LEU A 1016 12.71 -4.73 15.55
CA LEU A 1016 13.59 -4.38 16.67
C LEU A 1016 13.42 -2.91 17.07
N ASP A 1017 13.96 -2.51 18.22
CA ASP A 1017 14.02 -1.09 18.59
C ASP A 1017 15.00 -0.33 17.71
N LYS A 1018 14.71 0.95 17.44
CA LYS A 1018 15.53 1.86 16.64
C LYS A 1018 16.94 2.04 17.21
N SER A 1019 17.13 1.90 18.52
CA SER A 1019 18.44 2.01 19.16
C SER A 1019 19.28 0.72 19.11
N VAL A 1020 18.80 -0.38 18.51
CA VAL A 1020 19.52 -1.69 18.52
C VAL A 1020 20.89 -1.64 17.85
N PHE A 1021 21.12 -0.66 16.97
CA PHE A 1021 22.40 -0.41 16.30
C PHE A 1021 23.15 0.81 16.86
N GLY A 1022 22.78 1.34 18.04
CA GLY A 1022 23.36 2.57 18.61
C GLY A 1022 24.89 2.54 18.65
N ASP A 1023 25.44 1.57 19.38
CA ASP A 1023 26.89 1.38 19.56
C ASP A 1023 27.63 1.03 18.26
N PHE A 1024 26.92 0.65 17.19
CA PHE A 1024 27.51 0.41 15.86
C PHE A 1024 27.73 1.71 15.08
N TYR A 1025 26.96 2.78 15.34
CA TYR A 1025 27.16 4.08 14.70
C TYR A 1025 27.71 5.17 15.62
N ASP A 1026 28.10 4.82 16.84
CA ASP A 1026 29.07 5.62 17.61
C ASP A 1026 30.48 5.45 17.01
N TYR A 1027 31.20 6.54 16.78
CA TYR A 1027 32.53 6.57 16.13
C TYR A 1027 32.74 5.64 14.89
N PRO A 1028 31.91 5.73 13.83
CA PRO A 1028 31.85 4.70 12.79
C PRO A 1028 32.88 4.83 11.67
N VAL A 1029 33.42 3.69 11.23
CA VAL A 1029 34.10 3.55 9.93
C VAL A 1029 33.11 3.91 8.83
N SER A 1030 33.38 5.02 8.17
CA SER A 1030 32.49 5.69 7.23
C SER A 1030 33.33 6.24 6.06
N ILE A 1031 33.35 5.50 4.95
CA ILE A 1031 34.23 5.77 3.80
C ILE A 1031 33.42 6.43 2.68
N LEU A 1032 33.85 7.62 2.27
CA LEU A 1032 33.38 8.31 1.08
C LEU A 1032 34.36 8.02 -0.06
N ARG A 1033 33.89 7.46 -1.18
CA ARG A 1033 34.71 7.36 -2.40
C ARG A 1033 34.15 8.28 -3.48
N LEU A 1034 35.01 9.09 -4.09
CA LEU A 1034 34.75 9.68 -5.40
C LEU A 1034 35.23 8.66 -6.44
N LEU A 1035 34.44 8.35 -7.47
CA LEU A 1035 34.83 7.40 -8.54
C LEU A 1035 34.62 8.02 -9.92
N HIS A 1036 35.63 7.87 -10.78
CA HIS A 1036 35.57 8.21 -12.21
C HIS A 1036 35.76 6.95 -13.06
N TYR A 1037 34.94 6.84 -14.11
CA TYR A 1037 34.98 5.78 -15.10
C TYR A 1037 35.22 6.41 -16.49
N PRO A 1038 36.39 6.19 -17.11
CA PRO A 1038 36.64 6.63 -18.47
C PRO A 1038 35.61 6.10 -19.48
N PRO A 1039 35.49 6.71 -20.68
CA PRO A 1039 34.73 6.16 -21.80
C PRO A 1039 35.19 4.74 -22.16
N GLN A 1040 34.23 3.81 -22.30
CA GLN A 1040 34.52 2.40 -22.63
C GLN A 1040 34.09 2.10 -24.07
N GLU A 1041 34.95 2.43 -25.05
CA GLU A 1041 34.69 2.13 -26.46
C GLU A 1041 34.70 0.62 -26.70
N GLY A 1042 33.58 0.07 -27.21
CA GLY A 1042 33.52 -1.31 -27.69
C GLY A 1042 33.88 -2.38 -26.65
N SER A 1043 33.59 -2.14 -25.37
CA SER A 1043 33.96 -3.02 -24.24
C SER A 1043 33.68 -4.50 -24.54
N THR A 1044 34.74 -5.31 -24.67
CA THR A 1044 34.60 -6.77 -24.69
C THR A 1044 34.05 -7.24 -23.34
N ASP A 1045 33.41 -8.42 -23.28
CA ASP A 1045 32.80 -8.94 -22.05
C ASP A 1045 33.77 -9.08 -20.85
N LEU A 1046 35.08 -8.94 -21.09
CA LEU A 1046 36.17 -9.06 -20.12
C LEU A 1046 36.71 -7.72 -19.58
N GLU A 1047 36.30 -6.56 -20.11
CA GLU A 1047 36.68 -5.24 -19.57
C GLU A 1047 35.45 -4.47 -19.08
N ARG A 1048 35.43 -4.11 -17.79
CA ARG A 1048 34.26 -3.56 -17.07
C ARG A 1048 34.69 -2.39 -16.18
N GLY A 1049 33.74 -1.52 -15.82
CA GLY A 1049 33.99 -0.40 -14.88
C GLY A 1049 34.19 -0.86 -13.43
N ILE A 1050 33.36 -1.79 -12.96
CA ILE A 1050 33.66 -2.71 -11.85
C ILE A 1050 33.09 -4.08 -12.19
N GLY A 1051 33.82 -5.14 -11.89
CA GLY A 1051 33.33 -6.52 -11.94
C GLY A 1051 32.18 -6.82 -10.97
N ALA A 1052 31.66 -8.04 -11.05
CA ALA A 1052 30.59 -8.53 -10.18
C ALA A 1052 31.06 -8.76 -8.73
N HIS A 1053 30.51 -7.99 -7.79
CA HIS A 1053 30.90 -8.01 -6.38
C HIS A 1053 29.73 -7.70 -5.43
N THR A 1054 29.99 -7.80 -4.12
CA THR A 1054 29.07 -7.43 -3.03
C THR A 1054 29.82 -6.58 -2.00
N ASP A 1055 29.17 -5.59 -1.41
CA ASP A 1055 29.82 -4.70 -0.44
C ASP A 1055 30.11 -5.38 0.90
N PHE A 1056 31.25 -5.02 1.50
CA PHE A 1056 31.70 -5.61 2.77
C PHE A 1056 31.06 -4.98 4.02
N GLY A 1057 30.54 -3.75 3.93
CA GLY A 1057 29.97 -3.00 5.06
C GLY A 1057 28.56 -3.43 5.47
N ALA A 1058 27.83 -2.54 6.16
CA ALA A 1058 26.42 -2.75 6.51
C ALA A 1058 25.47 -2.13 5.48
N VAL A 1059 25.68 -0.85 5.16
CA VAL A 1059 24.85 -0.10 4.19
C VAL A 1059 25.75 0.80 3.33
N THR A 1060 25.52 0.77 2.02
CA THR A 1060 26.14 1.68 1.06
C THR A 1060 25.07 2.60 0.46
N MET A 1061 25.43 3.86 0.25
CA MET A 1061 24.57 4.89 -0.36
C MET A 1061 25.32 5.55 -1.52
N LEU A 1062 24.85 5.30 -2.73
CA LEU A 1062 25.47 5.73 -3.99
C LEU A 1062 24.70 6.89 -4.60
N LEU A 1063 25.35 8.06 -4.66
CA LEU A 1063 25.02 9.13 -5.60
C LEU A 1063 25.64 8.80 -6.96
N GLN A 1064 24.93 9.02 -8.06
CA GLN A 1064 25.45 8.82 -9.41
C GLN A 1064 24.93 9.89 -10.38
N ASP A 1065 25.64 10.06 -11.49
CA ASP A 1065 25.25 10.92 -12.59
C ASP A 1065 24.09 10.34 -13.45
N GLU A 1066 23.71 11.06 -14.50
CA GLU A 1066 22.69 10.63 -15.47
C GLU A 1066 23.22 9.59 -16.50
N THR A 1067 24.49 9.18 -16.41
CA THR A 1067 25.16 8.31 -17.40
C THR A 1067 24.79 6.84 -17.21
N GLY A 1068 24.46 6.41 -15.99
CA GLY A 1068 23.95 5.07 -15.68
C GLY A 1068 25.01 3.97 -15.73
N GLY A 1069 24.64 2.75 -16.10
CA GLY A 1069 25.58 1.62 -16.25
C GLY A 1069 25.87 0.79 -14.99
N LEU A 1070 25.27 1.11 -13.84
CA LEU A 1070 25.18 0.18 -12.70
C LEU A 1070 24.19 -0.94 -13.05
N GLN A 1071 24.59 -2.19 -12.83
CA GLN A 1071 23.73 -3.38 -12.97
C GLN A 1071 23.67 -4.17 -11.66
N VAL A 1072 22.49 -4.67 -11.32
CA VAL A 1072 22.24 -5.54 -10.16
C VAL A 1072 21.74 -6.89 -10.64
N TRP A 1073 22.20 -7.97 -10.02
CA TRP A 1073 21.80 -9.33 -10.34
C TRP A 1073 20.40 -9.63 -9.76
N ASN A 1074 19.49 -10.18 -10.55
CA ASN A 1074 18.16 -10.54 -10.09
C ASN A 1074 18.06 -12.05 -9.87
N ASN A 1075 18.13 -12.48 -8.61
CA ASN A 1075 18.07 -13.89 -8.19
C ASN A 1075 16.76 -14.61 -8.59
N VAL A 1076 15.72 -13.90 -9.03
CA VAL A 1076 14.45 -14.50 -9.49
C VAL A 1076 14.46 -14.82 -10.99
N THR A 1077 15.15 -14.02 -11.82
CA THR A 1077 15.20 -14.22 -13.28
C THR A 1077 16.58 -14.66 -13.77
N SER A 1078 17.61 -14.67 -12.91
CA SER A 1078 18.99 -15.02 -13.24
C SER A 1078 19.58 -14.14 -14.35
N ASP A 1079 19.28 -12.84 -14.31
CA ASP A 1079 19.75 -11.83 -15.26
C ASP A 1079 20.31 -10.57 -14.56
N TRP A 1080 21.01 -9.74 -15.34
CA TRP A 1080 21.56 -8.46 -14.92
C TRP A 1080 20.61 -7.33 -15.29
N VAL A 1081 20.06 -6.63 -14.29
CA VAL A 1081 19.10 -5.54 -14.46
C VAL A 1081 19.81 -4.19 -14.32
N ASP A 1082 19.66 -3.31 -15.31
CA ASP A 1082 20.22 -1.95 -15.30
C ASP A 1082 19.49 -1.05 -14.29
N VAL A 1083 20.23 -0.43 -13.36
CA VAL A 1083 19.71 0.54 -12.39
C VAL A 1083 19.64 1.91 -13.04
N THR A 1084 18.45 2.25 -13.56
CA THR A 1084 18.17 3.56 -14.17
C THR A 1084 18.43 4.69 -13.16
N PRO A 1085 19.27 5.70 -13.47
CA PRO A 1085 19.45 6.87 -12.61
C PRO A 1085 18.15 7.66 -12.44
N VAL A 1086 17.93 8.18 -11.24
CA VAL A 1086 16.85 9.11 -10.91
C VAL A 1086 17.46 10.34 -10.27
N SER A 1087 17.18 11.52 -10.83
CA SER A 1087 17.76 12.79 -10.37
C SER A 1087 17.39 13.07 -8.90
N GLY A 1088 18.41 13.32 -8.06
CA GLY A 1088 18.22 13.53 -6.62
C GLY A 1088 17.83 12.27 -5.83
N ALA A 1089 18.16 11.07 -6.33
CA ALA A 1089 17.98 9.81 -5.61
C ALA A 1089 19.33 9.18 -5.23
N TYR A 1090 19.36 8.54 -4.07
CA TYR A 1090 20.44 7.62 -3.70
C TYR A 1090 20.04 6.19 -4.06
N VAL A 1091 20.93 5.45 -4.71
CA VAL A 1091 20.83 3.99 -4.73
C VAL A 1091 21.38 3.50 -3.39
N VAL A 1092 20.55 2.79 -2.62
CA VAL A 1092 20.92 2.23 -1.32
C VAL A 1092 21.01 0.72 -1.47
N ASN A 1093 22.10 0.14 -0.98
CA ASN A 1093 22.29 -1.32 -0.97
C ASN A 1093 22.81 -1.82 0.38
N LEU A 1094 22.46 -3.06 0.68
CA LEU A 1094 22.91 -3.75 1.88
C LEU A 1094 24.24 -4.47 1.58
N GLY A 1095 25.16 -4.41 2.54
CA GLY A 1095 26.42 -5.14 2.50
C GLY A 1095 26.41 -6.42 3.35
N ASN A 1096 27.51 -7.15 3.31
CA ASN A 1096 27.67 -8.46 3.93
C ASN A 1096 27.37 -8.45 5.44
N MET A 1097 27.69 -7.37 6.19
CA MET A 1097 27.42 -7.30 7.64
C MET A 1097 25.92 -7.38 7.96
N MET A 1098 25.08 -6.74 7.13
CA MET A 1098 23.62 -6.79 7.29
C MET A 1098 23.07 -8.20 6.99
N MET A 1099 23.70 -8.91 6.06
CA MET A 1099 23.38 -10.32 5.78
C MET A 1099 23.74 -11.21 6.97
N GLN A 1100 24.88 -10.99 7.62
CA GLN A 1100 25.28 -11.71 8.84
C GLN A 1100 24.36 -11.42 10.04
N TRP A 1101 24.07 -10.15 10.32
CA TRP A 1101 23.11 -9.73 11.36
C TRP A 1101 21.74 -10.38 11.18
N THR A 1102 21.30 -10.54 9.93
CA THR A 1102 19.97 -11.08 9.61
C THR A 1102 19.96 -12.57 9.25
N ASN A 1103 21.06 -13.30 9.48
CA ASN A 1103 21.18 -14.74 9.23
C ASN A 1103 20.83 -15.13 7.76
N ASP A 1104 21.27 -14.29 6.82
CA ASP A 1104 20.97 -14.28 5.38
C ASP A 1104 19.52 -13.93 4.99
N ARG A 1105 18.67 -13.44 5.91
CA ARG A 1105 17.30 -13.00 5.58
C ARG A 1105 17.29 -11.75 4.70
N TYR A 1106 18.21 -10.80 4.91
CA TYR A 1106 18.38 -9.64 4.03
C TYR A 1106 19.59 -9.86 3.13
N LEU A 1107 19.41 -9.66 1.82
CA LEU A 1107 20.39 -10.06 0.82
C LEU A 1107 21.45 -8.98 0.61
N SER A 1108 22.73 -9.35 0.71
CA SER A 1108 23.85 -8.56 0.21
C SER A 1108 24.09 -8.91 -1.26
N ASN A 1109 23.38 -8.28 -2.18
CA ASN A 1109 23.22 -8.76 -3.55
C ASN A 1109 24.39 -8.38 -4.50
N LEU A 1110 24.59 -9.19 -5.55
CA LEU A 1110 25.64 -9.00 -6.56
C LEU A 1110 25.33 -7.80 -7.45
N HIS A 1111 26.33 -6.94 -7.67
CA HIS A 1111 26.26 -5.78 -8.54
C HIS A 1111 27.57 -5.54 -9.30
N ARG A 1112 27.50 -4.83 -10.44
CA ARG A 1112 28.65 -4.52 -11.32
C ARG A 1112 28.42 -3.21 -12.07
N VAL A 1113 29.46 -2.62 -12.65
CA VAL A 1113 29.36 -1.38 -13.46
C VAL A 1113 29.94 -1.60 -14.85
N ILE A 1114 29.16 -1.31 -15.90
CA ILE A 1114 29.58 -1.37 -17.30
C ILE A 1114 29.16 -0.06 -18.00
N ASN A 1115 30.13 0.78 -18.36
CA ASN A 1115 29.88 2.12 -18.88
C ASN A 1115 29.66 2.11 -20.41
N LYS A 1116 28.51 1.59 -20.85
CA LYS A 1116 28.14 1.47 -22.28
C LYS A 1116 27.79 2.81 -22.97
N SER A 1117 28.03 3.94 -22.31
CA SER A 1117 27.55 5.26 -22.77
C SER A 1117 28.40 5.92 -23.86
N GLY A 1118 29.67 5.51 -24.00
CA GLY A 1118 30.66 6.22 -24.81
C GLY A 1118 31.12 7.56 -24.23
N LYS A 1119 30.84 7.82 -22.93
CA LYS A 1119 31.25 9.00 -22.18
C LYS A 1119 31.96 8.62 -20.88
N GLU A 1120 32.59 9.59 -20.24
CA GLU A 1120 32.95 9.48 -18.82
C GLU A 1120 31.69 9.30 -17.95
N ARG A 1121 31.84 8.64 -16.80
CA ARG A 1121 30.81 8.53 -15.75
C ARG A 1121 31.40 8.90 -14.40
N PHE A 1122 30.64 9.62 -13.58
CA PHE A 1122 30.99 9.91 -12.18
C PHE A 1122 29.98 9.31 -11.22
N SER A 1123 30.46 8.76 -10.10
CA SER A 1123 29.60 8.36 -8.99
C SER A 1123 30.31 8.40 -7.65
N VAL A 1124 29.54 8.56 -6.58
CA VAL A 1124 30.04 8.81 -5.23
C VAL A 1124 29.34 7.87 -4.24
N PRO A 1125 29.84 6.64 -4.05
CA PRO A 1125 29.40 5.75 -2.99
C PRO A 1125 29.96 6.16 -1.63
N PHE A 1126 29.08 6.18 -0.64
CA PHE A 1126 29.37 6.30 0.78
C PHE A 1126 29.08 4.96 1.46
N PHE A 1127 30.08 4.38 2.13
CA PHE A 1127 30.02 3.08 2.80
C PHE A 1127 29.98 3.28 4.32
N LEU A 1128 28.90 2.83 4.97
CA LEU A 1128 28.80 2.80 6.43
C LEU A 1128 29.10 1.37 6.93
N SER A 1129 30.27 1.21 7.56
CA SER A 1129 30.76 -0.05 8.12
C SER A 1129 30.72 -0.10 9.65
N GLY A 1130 30.51 1.04 10.33
CA GLY A 1130 30.27 1.11 11.78
C GLY A 1130 31.52 1.12 12.66
N ASN A 1131 31.33 1.16 13.98
CA ASN A 1131 32.41 1.26 14.97
C ASN A 1131 33.40 0.08 14.83
N PRO A 1132 34.72 0.30 14.74
CA PRO A 1132 35.71 -0.78 14.63
C PRO A 1132 35.60 -1.88 15.68
N ASP A 1133 35.23 -1.55 16.92
CA ASP A 1133 35.17 -2.46 18.06
C ASP A 1133 33.83 -3.22 18.16
N PHE A 1134 32.81 -2.83 17.40
CA PHE A 1134 31.48 -3.44 17.50
C PHE A 1134 31.48 -4.89 16.98
N THR A 1135 31.02 -5.83 17.81
CA THR A 1135 30.86 -7.23 17.43
C THR A 1135 29.58 -7.44 16.60
N ILE A 1136 29.77 -7.69 15.31
CA ILE A 1136 28.74 -8.24 14.41
C ILE A 1136 28.43 -9.67 14.88
N ARG A 1137 27.17 -9.93 15.24
CA ARG A 1137 26.64 -11.25 15.62
C ARG A 1137 25.18 -11.35 15.17
N CYS A 1138 24.66 -12.55 14.95
CA CYS A 1138 23.26 -12.74 14.56
C CYS A 1138 22.32 -12.01 15.54
N LEU A 1139 21.27 -11.36 15.01
CA LEU A 1139 20.27 -10.70 15.81
C LEU A 1139 19.30 -11.74 16.41
N PRO A 1140 18.85 -11.63 17.68
CA PRO A 1140 18.09 -12.69 18.35
C PRO A 1140 16.74 -13.07 17.70
N ASN A 1141 16.21 -12.20 16.84
CA ASN A 1141 14.99 -12.39 16.05
C ASN A 1141 15.25 -12.95 14.64
N CYS A 1142 16.51 -13.23 14.30
CA CYS A 1142 16.97 -13.75 13.01
C CYS A 1142 17.72 -15.09 13.13
N GLU A 1143 18.10 -15.51 14.33
CA GLU A 1143 18.62 -16.86 14.59
C GLU A 1143 17.63 -17.95 14.14
N ASP A 1144 18.15 -19.03 13.57
CA ASP A 1144 17.31 -20.16 13.16
C ASP A 1144 16.89 -20.96 14.43
N PRO A 1145 15.60 -21.25 14.65
CA PRO A 1145 15.14 -21.92 15.87
C PRO A 1145 15.65 -23.37 16.08
N VAL A 1146 16.35 -23.95 15.10
CA VAL A 1146 16.90 -25.31 15.14
C VAL A 1146 18.42 -25.31 14.93
N LEU A 1147 18.93 -24.43 14.06
CA LEU A 1147 20.34 -24.37 13.64
C LEU A 1147 21.12 -23.18 14.24
N GLY A 1148 20.44 -22.22 14.85
CA GLY A 1148 21.05 -21.04 15.49
C GLY A 1148 21.59 -19.99 14.51
N ALA A 1149 22.71 -19.36 14.88
CA ALA A 1149 23.43 -18.40 14.05
C ALA A 1149 24.36 -19.12 13.06
N LYS A 1150 24.21 -18.86 11.76
CA LYS A 1150 25.08 -19.43 10.71
C LYS A 1150 26.50 -18.84 10.71
N HIS A 1151 26.63 -17.59 11.16
CA HIS A 1151 27.87 -16.81 11.10
C HIS A 1151 28.45 -16.64 12.52
N PRO A 1152 29.75 -16.91 12.73
CA PRO A 1152 30.38 -16.65 14.02
C PRO A 1152 30.45 -15.14 14.30
N PRO A 1153 30.43 -14.71 15.58
CA PRO A 1153 30.65 -13.31 15.94
C PRO A 1153 32.03 -12.81 15.48
N VAL A 1154 32.10 -11.58 14.97
CA VAL A 1154 33.33 -10.94 14.48
C VAL A 1154 33.26 -9.42 14.69
N THR A 1155 34.36 -8.73 15.00
CA THR A 1155 34.36 -7.27 15.05
C THR A 1155 34.35 -6.65 13.65
N VAL A 1156 33.80 -5.44 13.53
CA VAL A 1156 33.90 -4.63 12.30
C VAL A 1156 35.35 -4.49 11.84
N HIS A 1157 36.29 -4.29 12.76
CA HIS A 1157 37.72 -4.17 12.46
C HIS A 1157 38.28 -5.45 11.81
N GLU A 1158 38.12 -6.62 12.44
CA GLU A 1158 38.60 -7.90 11.91
C GLU A 1158 37.98 -8.22 10.55
N TRP A 1159 36.67 -7.99 10.42
CA TRP A 1159 35.94 -8.22 9.18
C TRP A 1159 36.43 -7.33 8.04
N MET A 1160 36.58 -6.03 8.28
CA MET A 1160 37.03 -5.08 7.26
C MET A 1160 38.49 -5.34 6.85
N VAL A 1161 39.38 -5.61 7.81
CA VAL A 1161 40.79 -5.98 7.53
C VAL A 1161 40.85 -7.24 6.68
N GLY A 1162 40.14 -8.32 7.07
CA GLY A 1162 40.12 -9.57 6.31
C GLY A 1162 39.62 -9.41 4.87
N ARG A 1163 38.51 -8.68 4.68
CA ARG A 1163 37.91 -8.46 3.34
C ARG A 1163 38.76 -7.56 2.44
N TYR A 1164 39.45 -6.56 3.00
CA TYR A 1164 40.41 -5.77 2.24
C TYR A 1164 41.67 -6.58 1.90
N ALA A 1165 42.17 -7.43 2.80
CA ALA A 1165 43.30 -8.32 2.52
C ALA A 1165 43.00 -9.31 1.38
N ASP A 1166 41.81 -9.91 1.33
CA ASP A 1166 41.40 -10.82 0.23
C ASP A 1166 41.21 -10.10 -1.14
N THR A 1167 41.08 -8.76 -1.12
CA THR A 1167 40.82 -7.90 -2.30
C THR A 1167 42.07 -7.22 -2.85
N TYR A 1168 42.97 -6.75 -1.97
CA TYR A 1168 44.18 -6.01 -2.33
C TYR A 1168 45.50 -6.79 -2.08
N GLY A 1169 45.45 -7.89 -1.33
CA GLY A 1169 46.65 -8.60 -0.90
C GLY A 1169 47.34 -9.39 -2.02
N THR A 1170 48.64 -9.15 -2.19
CA THR A 1170 49.54 -10.12 -2.83
C THR A 1170 49.67 -11.37 -1.95
N SER A 1171 50.08 -12.49 -2.54
CA SER A 1171 50.15 -13.80 -1.85
C SER A 1171 51.04 -13.84 -0.61
N GLU A 1172 52.00 -12.92 -0.49
CA GLU A 1172 52.90 -12.82 0.67
C GLU A 1172 52.27 -12.00 1.81
N GLY A 1173 51.68 -10.83 1.50
CA GLY A 1173 51.08 -9.94 2.51
C GLY A 1173 49.87 -10.52 3.25
N ILE A 1174 49.10 -11.40 2.59
CA ILE A 1174 48.02 -12.17 3.23
C ILE A 1174 48.56 -13.02 4.40
N GLY A 1175 49.82 -13.44 4.34
CA GLY A 1175 50.48 -14.22 5.38
C GLY A 1175 50.90 -13.42 6.63
N GLU A 1176 50.98 -12.09 6.57
CA GLU A 1176 51.28 -11.24 7.73
C GLU A 1176 50.02 -10.73 8.41
N MET A 1177 49.06 -10.20 7.66
CA MET A 1177 47.78 -9.73 8.24
C MET A 1177 47.04 -10.85 9.00
N ARG A 1178 47.07 -12.09 8.49
CA ARG A 1178 46.48 -13.25 9.20
C ARG A 1178 47.24 -13.67 10.47
N ARG A 1179 48.53 -13.34 10.59
CA ARG A 1179 49.33 -13.68 11.78
C ARG A 1179 48.95 -12.81 12.99
N HIS A 1180 48.65 -11.53 12.79
CA HIS A 1180 48.19 -10.67 13.89
C HIS A 1180 46.79 -11.04 14.40
N SER A 1181 45.85 -11.42 13.51
CA SER A 1181 44.51 -11.86 13.95
C SER A 1181 44.53 -13.21 14.70
N CYS A 1182 45.43 -14.13 14.37
CA CYS A 1182 45.46 -15.45 15.02
C CYS A 1182 46.00 -15.44 16.45
N GLN A 1183 46.79 -14.44 16.87
CA GLN A 1183 47.44 -14.46 18.20
C GLN A 1183 46.50 -14.19 19.39
N VAL A 1184 45.27 -13.76 19.15
CA VAL A 1184 44.32 -13.36 20.22
C VAL A 1184 43.35 -14.48 20.60
N VAL A 1185 43.11 -15.46 19.72
CA VAL A 1185 41.89 -16.30 19.79
C VAL A 1185 42.10 -17.70 20.39
N TYR A 1186 43.28 -18.31 20.26
CA TYR A 1186 43.49 -19.73 20.64
C TYR A 1186 44.40 -19.96 21.84
N GLY A 1187 43.77 -20.00 23.02
CA GLY A 1187 44.31 -20.69 24.19
C GLY A 1187 43.94 -22.18 24.18
N SER A 1188 44.91 -23.04 23.83
CA SER A 1188 44.97 -24.50 24.07
C SER A 1188 44.04 -25.47 23.30
N SER A 1189 44.62 -26.65 23.00
CA SER A 1189 43.99 -27.96 22.67
C SER A 1189 43.22 -28.16 21.35
N ASP A 1190 43.99 -28.48 20.31
CA ASP A 1190 43.86 -29.66 19.43
C ASP A 1190 42.51 -30.41 19.33
N VAL A 1191 41.86 -30.32 18.15
CA VAL A 1191 41.27 -31.49 17.45
C VAL A 1191 41.52 -31.31 15.94
N ASN A 1192 41.92 -32.37 15.24
CA ASN A 1192 42.18 -32.34 13.80
C ASN A 1192 40.91 -32.53 12.93
N LEU A 1193 40.84 -31.73 11.87
CA LEU A 1193 40.34 -32.04 10.52
C LEU A 1193 39.24 -33.11 10.33
N LEU A 1194 38.10 -32.66 9.80
CA LEU A 1194 37.62 -33.12 8.48
C LEU A 1194 36.79 -32.02 7.79
#